data_AF-I3D8W8-F1
#
_entry.id   AF-I3D8W8-F1
#
_cell.length_a   1.000
_cell.length_b   1.000
_cell.length_c   1.000
_cell.angle_alpha   90.00
_cell.angle_beta   90.00
_cell.angle_gamma   90.00
#
_symmetry.space_group_name_H-M   'P 1'
#
loop_
_entity.id
_entity.type
_entity.pdbx_description
1 polymer ?
#
loop_
_entity_poly.entity_id
_entity_poly.type
_entity_poly.pdbx_seq_one_letter_code
_entity_poly.pdbx_strand_id
1 'polypeptide(L)'
;MGHFDKNAKWHDKIYQIERTDPVVGGEGGISNRAPMELAERTEWLKQQIELQQCDSIAELRTIEPTTDKQTIFVKGYHAGSTKGGGYFIADLADNASVDNAGTVIVTGAGKRWTRIYYEITPFDFGAKSGWLNNSESAFIALEQAMQGQAVDLCGLVFTCDTDKVKNRYYNGYIASNSTGSGAKGKGFIGSYKHLYDLNSQYGTKFSELVPVYVDKNAPSYYSQGVAQDPRTGDIWQIQSGDNNHNALVKHKFSLFGKSETVGHVFNNSIGHQSLGIYYEGDTRYFVTMVGSVKGNERALYVARFTINESNWTMENLKYQRVFNAPVTGNATRCMAIDPNGSVIAITNGADEPTENGTVYKWGCSVFHLADLFHDDFLDIPPTPISKFHIFRDVLAGTNTGKAVQDIACDGEFIYVLNGGSQQKYENTIDVYTINGVHVLRDDKNLTGFDICQAVKNAGGGMYYEPEGLFFLRNNDGLMLCMSVISGAEKGKTIKNTHIVAMASQYQSILRGTTNTPAQYVYADGTAFAFPRGKPLKFGELQSNGEIWKGLALNRTYAEFAFEDNTQPQFRVANSLHKGMLQVSSSGNFGLYDITQNKWLVYSSLDGVAKLQNSPSNNANGDEIPTARWVNQKLKFESHHATNGWQRLPNGLIFQWGRYDATNARTFNFPIAFTGTPYVVQCTDYNDNGSQVNALTTTGLTNTKFDVIVQGAIGAFSMFAIRR
;
A
#
# COMPACT_ATOMS: atom_id res chain seq x y z
N MET A 1 -26.45 -44.02 49.35
CA MET A 1 -27.65 -43.71 50.17
C MET A 1 -28.83 -43.57 49.21
N GLY A 2 -29.83 -44.46 49.26
CA GLY A 2 -30.88 -44.53 48.23
C GLY A 2 -32.23 -45.04 48.73
N HIS A 3 -32.81 -44.40 49.75
CA HIS A 3 -34.15 -44.72 50.29
C HIS A 3 -34.88 -43.49 50.86
N PHE A 4 -34.76 -42.32 50.23
CA PHE A 4 -35.58 -41.15 50.59
C PHE A 4 -36.31 -40.67 49.34
N ASP A 5 -37.64 -40.59 49.39
CA ASP A 5 -38.44 -39.90 48.37
C ASP A 5 -38.17 -38.41 48.48
N LYS A 6 -37.46 -37.86 47.49
CA LYS A 6 -37.01 -36.47 47.51
C LYS A 6 -38.12 -35.57 47.00
N ASN A 7 -38.86 -34.95 47.91
CA ASN A 7 -39.80 -33.89 47.58
C ASN A 7 -39.07 -32.53 47.63
N ALA A 8 -39.13 -31.77 46.54
CA ALA A 8 -38.50 -30.44 46.50
C ALA A 8 -39.28 -29.45 47.39
N LYS A 9 -38.80 -29.28 48.61
CA LYS A 9 -39.44 -28.42 49.62
C LYS A 9 -38.40 -27.62 50.39
N TRP A 10 -38.62 -26.32 50.51
CA TRP A 10 -37.87 -25.47 51.42
C TRP A 10 -38.42 -25.59 52.85
N HIS A 11 -37.53 -25.77 53.81
CA HIS A 11 -37.85 -25.69 55.24
C HIS A 11 -37.19 -24.43 55.81
N ASP A 12 -37.80 -23.66 56.70
CA ASP A 12 -37.15 -22.44 57.24
C ASP A 12 -36.07 -22.76 58.29
N LYS A 13 -36.24 -23.89 59.01
CA LYS A 13 -35.24 -24.44 59.94
C LYS A 13 -35.04 -25.93 59.64
N ILE A 14 -33.86 -26.45 59.98
CA ILE A 14 -33.60 -27.90 60.02
C ILE A 14 -33.83 -28.36 61.45
N TYR A 15 -34.52 -29.48 61.62
CA TYR A 15 -34.75 -30.09 62.91
C TYR A 15 -33.43 -30.39 63.62
N GLN A 16 -33.31 -29.94 64.86
CA GLN A 16 -32.20 -30.29 65.73
C GLN A 16 -32.63 -31.48 66.58
N ILE A 17 -31.86 -32.56 66.55
CA ILE A 17 -32.14 -33.70 67.43
C ILE A 17 -31.95 -33.28 68.89
N GLU A 18 -32.98 -33.50 69.69
CA GLU A 18 -32.99 -33.13 71.10
C GLU A 18 -32.46 -34.27 71.96
N ARG A 19 -31.96 -33.94 73.17
CA ARG A 19 -31.45 -34.96 74.10
C ARG A 19 -32.51 -35.95 74.57
N THR A 20 -33.79 -35.58 74.43
CA THR A 20 -34.95 -36.40 74.77
C THR A 20 -35.48 -37.22 73.60
N ASP A 21 -34.94 -37.04 72.39
CA ASP A 21 -35.43 -37.76 71.22
C ASP A 21 -35.02 -39.24 71.25
N PRO A 22 -35.95 -40.17 70.99
CA PRO A 22 -35.61 -41.59 70.90
C PRO A 22 -34.82 -41.87 69.63
N VAL A 23 -33.86 -42.79 69.69
CA VAL A 23 -33.05 -43.22 68.53
C VAL A 23 -33.86 -44.17 67.65
N VAL A 24 -34.78 -43.60 66.86
CA VAL A 24 -35.66 -44.32 65.92
C VAL A 24 -35.27 -43.97 64.48
N GLY A 25 -34.75 -44.97 63.75
CA GLY A 25 -34.49 -44.92 62.31
C GLY A 25 -35.69 -45.40 61.48
N GLY A 26 -35.49 -45.68 60.19
CA GLY A 26 -36.56 -46.05 59.25
C GLY A 26 -37.39 -44.86 58.74
N GLU A 27 -38.39 -45.14 57.90
CA GLU A 27 -39.32 -44.14 57.35
C GLU A 27 -40.12 -43.49 58.48
N GLY A 28 -40.16 -42.15 58.54
CA GLY A 28 -40.82 -41.39 59.60
C GLY A 28 -40.11 -41.38 60.98
N GLY A 29 -38.97 -42.05 61.11
CA GLY A 29 -38.17 -42.06 62.34
C GLY A 29 -37.55 -40.69 62.65
N ILE A 30 -37.65 -40.24 63.91
CA ILE A 30 -37.17 -38.91 64.33
C ILE A 30 -35.66 -38.71 64.11
N SER A 31 -34.87 -39.79 64.16
CA SER A 31 -33.41 -39.72 63.91
C SER A 31 -33.07 -39.40 62.45
N ASN A 32 -33.99 -39.70 61.52
CA ASN A 32 -33.82 -39.46 60.09
C ASN A 32 -34.40 -38.11 59.63
N ARG A 33 -35.08 -37.36 60.51
CA ARG A 33 -35.77 -36.11 60.16
C ARG A 33 -34.81 -35.03 59.69
N ALA A 34 -33.73 -34.77 60.42
CA ALA A 34 -32.76 -33.73 60.05
C ALA A 34 -32.05 -34.06 58.70
N PRO A 35 -31.55 -35.30 58.48
CA PRO A 35 -31.06 -35.70 57.15
C PRO A 35 -32.09 -35.58 56.02
N MET A 36 -33.36 -35.92 56.29
CA MET A 36 -34.44 -35.81 55.30
C MET A 36 -34.74 -34.36 54.93
N GLU A 37 -34.92 -33.47 55.90
CA GLU A 37 -35.17 -32.03 55.65
C GLU A 37 -33.98 -31.38 54.91
N LEU A 38 -32.74 -31.80 55.19
CA LEU A 38 -31.56 -31.40 54.42
C LEU A 38 -31.62 -31.91 52.98
N ALA A 39 -32.02 -33.16 52.75
CA ALA A 39 -32.16 -33.73 51.41
C ALA A 39 -33.25 -33.01 50.59
N GLU A 40 -34.41 -32.70 51.19
CA GLU A 40 -35.51 -31.96 50.54
C GLU A 40 -35.10 -30.51 50.20
N ARG A 41 -34.41 -29.81 51.13
CA ARG A 41 -33.83 -28.48 50.83
C ARG A 41 -32.81 -28.56 49.70
N THR A 42 -31.99 -29.61 49.69
CA THR A 42 -30.98 -29.81 48.64
C THR A 42 -31.64 -30.02 47.29
N GLU A 43 -32.72 -30.81 47.21
CA GLU A 43 -33.46 -31.00 45.95
C GLU A 43 -34.20 -29.71 45.53
N TRP A 44 -34.74 -28.94 46.48
CA TRP A 44 -35.34 -27.63 46.19
C TRP A 44 -34.31 -26.64 45.65
N LEU A 45 -33.14 -26.51 46.31
CA LEU A 45 -32.05 -25.65 45.85
C LEU A 45 -31.53 -26.08 44.48
N LYS A 46 -31.43 -27.39 44.24
CA LYS A 46 -31.09 -27.94 42.93
C LYS A 46 -32.11 -27.53 41.87
N GLN A 47 -33.41 -27.63 42.15
CA GLN A 47 -34.44 -27.13 41.23
C GLN A 47 -34.34 -25.62 40.99
N GLN A 48 -34.06 -24.81 42.02
CA GLN A 48 -33.88 -23.37 41.86
C GLN A 48 -32.67 -23.03 40.98
N ILE A 49 -31.57 -23.79 41.11
CA ILE A 49 -30.38 -23.64 40.25
C ILE A 49 -30.71 -24.10 38.82
N GLU A 50 -31.46 -25.18 38.65
CA GLU A 50 -31.92 -25.66 37.34
C GLU A 50 -32.85 -24.65 36.65
N LEU A 51 -33.69 -23.93 37.40
CA LEU A 51 -34.52 -22.83 36.89
C LEU A 51 -33.72 -21.57 36.52
N GLN A 52 -32.46 -21.45 36.93
CA GLN A 52 -31.56 -20.36 36.57
C GLN A 52 -30.70 -20.68 35.34
N GLN A 53 -31.02 -21.74 34.61
CA GLN A 53 -30.40 -22.06 33.33
C GLN A 53 -31.41 -22.57 32.32
N CYS A 54 -31.11 -22.38 31.04
CA CYS A 54 -31.86 -22.97 29.94
C CYS A 54 -30.90 -23.47 28.84
N ASP A 55 -31.35 -24.40 28.02
CA ASP A 55 -30.50 -25.06 27.03
C ASP A 55 -30.20 -24.17 25.82
N SER A 56 -31.12 -23.26 25.46
CA SER A 56 -30.99 -22.44 24.24
C SER A 56 -31.64 -21.07 24.31
N ILE A 57 -31.31 -20.20 23.35
CA ILE A 57 -31.97 -18.90 23.17
C ILE A 57 -33.45 -19.07 22.78
N ALA A 58 -33.80 -20.16 22.08
CA ALA A 58 -35.20 -20.47 21.77
C ALA A 58 -36.02 -20.76 23.04
N GLU A 59 -35.42 -21.44 24.01
CA GLU A 59 -36.03 -21.68 25.32
C GLU A 59 -36.06 -20.40 26.18
N LEU A 60 -35.00 -19.59 26.14
CA LEU A 60 -34.98 -18.31 26.87
C LEU A 60 -36.18 -17.42 26.51
N ARG A 61 -36.63 -17.42 25.24
CA ARG A 61 -37.82 -16.66 24.79
C ARG A 61 -39.13 -17.10 25.45
N THR A 62 -39.21 -18.31 26.01
CA THR A 62 -40.41 -18.82 26.68
C THR A 62 -40.39 -18.57 28.19
N ILE A 63 -39.24 -18.16 28.74
CA ILE A 63 -39.04 -17.94 30.17
C ILE A 63 -39.30 -16.47 30.49
N GLU A 64 -40.39 -16.22 31.21
CA GLU A 64 -40.75 -14.87 31.66
C GLU A 64 -39.97 -14.50 32.94
N PRO A 65 -39.19 -13.40 32.95
CA PRO A 65 -38.60 -12.91 34.18
C PRO A 65 -39.68 -12.46 35.17
N THR A 66 -39.53 -12.85 36.43
CA THR A 66 -40.48 -12.57 37.51
C THR A 66 -40.08 -11.36 38.35
N THR A 67 -38.79 -11.01 38.37
CA THR A 67 -38.24 -9.85 39.07
C THR A 67 -37.24 -9.10 38.18
N ASP A 68 -37.11 -7.78 38.38
CA ASP A 68 -36.11 -7.00 37.66
C ASP A 68 -34.70 -7.44 38.07
N LYS A 69 -33.77 -7.43 37.11
CA LYS A 69 -32.39 -7.90 37.29
C LYS A 69 -32.23 -9.39 37.63
N GLN A 70 -33.29 -10.20 37.49
CA GLN A 70 -33.15 -11.66 37.50
C GLN A 70 -32.11 -12.09 36.46
N THR A 71 -31.24 -13.06 36.79
CA THR A 71 -30.24 -13.59 35.86
C THR A 71 -30.53 -15.03 35.48
N ILE A 72 -30.20 -15.39 34.25
CA ILE A 72 -30.33 -16.76 33.73
C ILE A 72 -29.12 -17.10 32.85
N PHE A 73 -28.61 -18.33 32.98
CA PHE A 73 -27.51 -18.84 32.18
C PHE A 73 -28.03 -19.68 31.00
N VAL A 74 -27.67 -19.30 29.78
CA VAL A 74 -28.01 -20.05 28.58
C VAL A 74 -26.82 -20.92 28.19
N LYS A 75 -26.99 -22.25 28.05
CA LYS A 75 -25.87 -23.18 27.77
C LYS A 75 -25.25 -22.98 26.38
N GLY A 76 -26.08 -22.71 25.37
CA GLY A 76 -25.65 -22.46 24.00
C GLY A 76 -26.71 -21.69 23.23
N TYR A 77 -26.39 -21.18 22.05
CA TYR A 77 -27.40 -20.51 21.24
C TYR A 77 -28.48 -21.49 20.76
N HIS A 78 -28.03 -22.65 20.28
CA HIS A 78 -28.87 -23.76 19.82
C HIS A 78 -28.89 -24.87 20.89
N ALA A 79 -30.01 -25.59 21.01
CA ALA A 79 -30.13 -26.71 21.95
C ALA A 79 -29.03 -27.77 21.72
N GLY A 80 -28.40 -28.24 22.80
CA GLY A 80 -27.28 -29.18 22.76
C GLY A 80 -25.94 -28.57 22.31
N SER A 81 -25.86 -27.26 22.06
CA SER A 81 -24.62 -26.56 21.77
C SER A 81 -23.97 -26.02 23.04
N THR A 82 -22.64 -25.87 23.02
CA THR A 82 -21.85 -25.17 24.05
C THR A 82 -21.37 -23.80 23.58
N LYS A 83 -21.83 -23.32 22.40
CA LYS A 83 -21.39 -22.06 21.78
C LYS A 83 -22.53 -21.06 21.72
N GLY A 84 -22.23 -19.76 21.91
CA GLY A 84 -23.20 -18.67 21.77
C GLY A 84 -24.21 -18.52 22.91
N GLY A 85 -24.02 -19.29 23.99
CA GLY A 85 -24.74 -19.12 25.27
C GLY A 85 -24.15 -17.98 26.09
N GLY A 86 -24.46 -17.93 27.38
CA GLY A 86 -23.96 -16.90 28.31
C GLY A 86 -25.02 -16.44 29.31
N TYR A 87 -24.66 -15.47 30.15
CA TYR A 87 -25.58 -14.90 31.12
C TYR A 87 -26.45 -13.81 30.50
N PHE A 88 -27.73 -13.84 30.85
CA PHE A 88 -28.69 -12.80 30.52
C PHE A 88 -29.30 -12.24 31.81
N ILE A 89 -29.60 -10.95 31.80
CA ILE A 89 -30.23 -10.24 32.91
C ILE A 89 -31.55 -9.63 32.45
N ALA A 90 -32.58 -9.76 33.27
CA ALA A 90 -33.88 -9.15 33.02
C ALA A 90 -33.76 -7.63 33.14
N ASP A 91 -34.25 -6.92 32.13
CA ASP A 91 -34.45 -5.47 32.19
C ASP A 91 -35.94 -5.17 32.01
N LEU A 92 -36.66 -5.08 33.13
CA LEU A 92 -38.11 -4.83 33.11
C LEU A 92 -38.45 -3.37 32.82
N ALA A 93 -37.46 -2.46 32.83
CA ALA A 93 -37.64 -1.07 32.45
C ALA A 93 -37.54 -0.87 30.93
N ASP A 94 -36.86 -1.77 30.21
CA ASP A 94 -36.75 -1.73 28.75
C ASP A 94 -38.03 -2.25 28.07
N ASN A 95 -38.75 -1.34 27.43
CA ASN A 95 -39.94 -1.63 26.63
C ASN A 95 -39.76 -1.34 25.13
N ALA A 96 -38.59 -0.86 24.70
CA ALA A 96 -38.35 -0.32 23.37
C ALA A 96 -37.42 -1.19 22.53
N SER A 97 -36.42 -1.85 23.14
CA SER A 97 -35.47 -2.66 22.39
C SER A 97 -36.16 -3.83 21.70
N VAL A 98 -35.82 -4.05 20.43
CA VAL A 98 -36.33 -5.16 19.63
C VAL A 98 -35.52 -6.42 19.87
N ASP A 99 -36.14 -7.60 19.68
CA ASP A 99 -35.39 -8.87 19.67
C ASP A 99 -34.41 -8.82 18.49
N ASN A 100 -33.12 -8.81 18.81
CA ASN A 100 -32.05 -8.78 17.82
C ASN A 100 -31.32 -10.12 17.73
N ALA A 101 -31.93 -11.15 18.31
CA ALA A 101 -31.45 -12.52 18.29
C ALA A 101 -30.04 -12.70 18.86
N GLY A 102 -29.56 -11.83 19.75
CA GLY A 102 -28.25 -12.04 20.39
C GLY A 102 -28.04 -11.27 21.68
N THR A 103 -28.05 -9.94 21.62
CA THR A 103 -27.82 -9.09 22.80
C THR A 103 -29.11 -8.73 23.54
N VAL A 104 -30.25 -8.73 22.85
CA VAL A 104 -31.58 -8.54 23.44
C VAL A 104 -32.50 -9.64 22.93
N ILE A 105 -33.10 -10.37 23.86
CA ILE A 105 -34.09 -11.43 23.60
C ILE A 105 -35.42 -11.00 24.22
N VAL A 106 -36.50 -11.04 23.43
CA VAL A 106 -37.83 -10.61 23.88
C VAL A 106 -38.72 -11.83 24.08
N THR A 107 -39.35 -11.91 25.26
CA THR A 107 -40.26 -13.01 25.61
C THR A 107 -41.63 -12.87 24.96
N GLY A 108 -42.46 -13.92 25.04
CA GLY A 108 -43.84 -13.89 24.52
C GLY A 108 -44.72 -12.78 25.13
N ALA A 109 -44.51 -12.41 26.40
CA ALA A 109 -45.19 -11.29 27.05
C ALA A 109 -44.50 -9.94 26.80
N GLY A 110 -43.44 -9.88 25.99
CA GLY A 110 -42.73 -8.65 25.66
C GLY A 110 -41.73 -8.20 26.73
N LYS A 111 -41.24 -9.07 27.62
CA LYS A 111 -40.17 -8.71 28.57
C LYS A 111 -38.80 -8.93 27.94
N ARG A 112 -37.77 -8.20 28.39
CA ARG A 112 -36.43 -8.21 27.78
C ARG A 112 -35.43 -8.94 28.67
N TRP A 113 -34.72 -9.87 28.04
CA TRP A 113 -33.47 -10.44 28.54
C TRP A 113 -32.30 -9.79 27.81
N THR A 114 -31.44 -9.10 28.53
CA THR A 114 -30.26 -8.43 28.00
C THR A 114 -29.02 -9.26 28.29
N ARG A 115 -28.20 -9.52 27.27
CA ARG A 115 -26.96 -10.30 27.41
C ARG A 115 -25.94 -9.55 28.26
N ILE A 116 -25.27 -10.25 29.16
CA ILE A 116 -24.06 -9.81 29.84
C ILE A 116 -22.86 -10.36 29.07
N TYR A 117 -22.00 -9.49 28.53
CA TYR A 117 -20.86 -9.89 27.72
C TYR A 117 -19.68 -8.92 27.86
N TYR A 118 -18.45 -9.45 27.67
CA TYR A 118 -17.22 -8.66 27.53
C TYR A 118 -16.76 -8.62 26.08
N GLU A 119 -16.96 -9.72 25.36
CA GLU A 119 -16.66 -9.90 23.95
C GLU A 119 -17.89 -10.49 23.25
N ILE A 120 -18.03 -10.21 21.96
CA ILE A 120 -19.15 -10.66 21.14
C ILE A 120 -18.61 -11.46 19.95
N THR A 121 -19.24 -12.60 19.68
CA THR A 121 -18.84 -13.50 18.59
C THR A 121 -20.04 -13.80 17.70
N PRO A 122 -19.83 -14.29 16.45
CA PRO A 122 -20.94 -14.70 15.60
C PRO A 122 -21.84 -15.78 16.23
N PHE A 123 -21.28 -16.62 17.12
CA PHE A 123 -22.06 -17.65 17.81
C PHE A 123 -23.14 -17.07 18.72
N ASP A 124 -22.93 -15.87 19.28
CA ASP A 124 -23.90 -15.20 20.16
C ASP A 124 -25.18 -14.77 19.44
N PHE A 125 -25.14 -14.76 18.10
CA PHE A 125 -26.26 -14.52 17.19
C PHE A 125 -26.70 -15.79 16.43
N GLY A 126 -26.17 -16.95 16.84
CA GLY A 126 -26.57 -18.25 16.31
C GLY A 126 -25.85 -18.71 15.06
N ALA A 127 -24.72 -18.09 14.69
CA ALA A 127 -23.93 -18.53 13.55
C ALA A 127 -23.45 -19.98 13.73
N LYS A 128 -23.31 -20.70 12.61
CA LYS A 128 -22.76 -22.06 12.57
C LYS A 128 -21.51 -22.04 11.70
N SER A 129 -20.36 -22.35 12.29
CA SER A 129 -19.09 -22.40 11.56
C SER A 129 -19.04 -23.60 10.60
N GLY A 130 -18.27 -23.47 9.53
CA GLY A 130 -18.00 -24.51 8.55
C GLY A 130 -18.48 -24.11 7.14
N TRP A 131 -17.77 -24.60 6.13
CA TRP A 131 -18.01 -24.26 4.73
C TRP A 131 -19.42 -24.59 4.22
N LEU A 132 -20.04 -25.62 4.80
CA LEU A 132 -21.38 -26.10 4.42
C LEU A 132 -22.52 -25.44 5.21
N ASN A 133 -22.20 -24.59 6.20
CA ASN A 133 -23.19 -23.99 7.10
C ASN A 133 -23.41 -22.53 6.75
N ASN A 134 -24.56 -22.21 6.15
CA ASN A 134 -24.95 -20.84 5.87
C ASN A 134 -25.31 -20.11 7.17
N SER A 135 -24.52 -19.09 7.52
CA SER A 135 -24.64 -18.23 8.70
C SER A 135 -25.16 -16.82 8.38
N GLU A 136 -25.70 -16.59 7.18
CA GLU A 136 -26.16 -15.28 6.70
C GLU A 136 -27.09 -14.57 7.70
N SER A 137 -28.11 -15.27 8.19
CA SER A 137 -29.09 -14.70 9.12
C SER A 137 -28.47 -14.25 10.45
N ALA A 138 -27.50 -15.00 10.97
CA ALA A 138 -26.80 -14.66 12.20
C ALA A 138 -25.93 -13.41 12.03
N PHE A 139 -25.22 -13.29 10.90
CA PHE A 139 -24.41 -12.11 10.61
C PHE A 139 -25.26 -10.87 10.31
N ILE A 140 -26.43 -11.02 9.67
CA ILE A 140 -27.39 -9.91 9.53
C ILE A 140 -27.84 -9.41 10.90
N ALA A 141 -28.20 -10.32 11.80
CA ALA A 141 -28.62 -9.99 13.16
C ALA A 141 -27.50 -9.29 13.95
N LEU A 142 -26.27 -9.82 13.87
CA LEU A 142 -25.08 -9.21 14.45
C LEU A 142 -24.86 -7.77 13.95
N GLU A 143 -24.86 -7.54 12.63
CA GLU A 143 -24.61 -6.21 12.05
C GLU A 143 -25.77 -5.21 12.24
N GLN A 144 -26.98 -5.70 12.52
CA GLN A 144 -28.10 -4.86 12.93
C GLN A 144 -28.00 -4.46 14.40
N ALA A 145 -27.60 -5.40 15.27
CA ALA A 145 -27.46 -5.15 16.69
C ALA A 145 -26.27 -4.22 17.01
N MET A 146 -25.20 -4.28 16.20
CA MET A 146 -23.98 -3.52 16.43
C MET A 146 -23.21 -3.26 15.14
N GLN A 147 -22.62 -2.06 15.06
CA GLN A 147 -21.86 -1.58 13.89
C GLN A 147 -20.53 -0.96 14.36
N GLY A 148 -19.49 -1.07 13.52
CA GLY A 148 -18.14 -0.55 13.78
C GLY A 148 -17.32 -1.33 14.82
N GLN A 149 -17.88 -2.39 15.40
CA GLN A 149 -17.23 -3.15 16.46
C GLN A 149 -16.21 -4.14 15.93
N ALA A 150 -15.21 -4.46 16.76
CA ALA A 150 -14.30 -5.56 16.48
C ALA A 150 -14.99 -6.87 16.88
N VAL A 151 -15.09 -7.83 15.95
CA VAL A 151 -15.77 -9.11 16.17
C VAL A 151 -14.82 -10.26 15.84
N ASP A 152 -14.51 -11.08 16.85
CA ASP A 152 -13.66 -12.25 16.71
C ASP A 152 -14.42 -13.40 16.03
N LEU A 153 -13.84 -13.96 14.96
CA LEU A 153 -14.36 -15.12 14.22
C LEU A 153 -13.83 -16.45 14.79
N CYS A 154 -13.13 -16.42 15.93
CA CYS A 154 -12.68 -17.55 16.74
C CYS A 154 -11.78 -18.56 16.02
N GLY A 155 -11.02 -18.12 15.03
CA GLY A 155 -10.20 -18.94 14.13
C GLY A 155 -11.01 -19.77 13.13
N LEU A 156 -12.31 -19.50 12.97
CA LEU A 156 -13.24 -20.37 12.23
C LEU A 156 -13.73 -19.72 10.94
N VAL A 157 -14.27 -20.58 10.06
CA VAL A 157 -14.91 -20.18 8.80
C VAL A 157 -16.41 -20.07 9.00
N PHE A 158 -17.04 -19.01 8.50
CA PHE A 158 -18.49 -18.83 8.44
C PHE A 158 -18.91 -18.54 7.00
N THR A 159 -19.78 -19.37 6.43
CA THR A 159 -20.30 -19.11 5.08
C THR A 159 -21.47 -18.13 5.14
N CYS A 160 -21.47 -17.10 4.29
CA CYS A 160 -22.51 -16.08 4.15
C CYS A 160 -22.85 -15.88 2.67
N ASP A 161 -24.09 -15.49 2.39
CA ASP A 161 -24.54 -15.25 1.01
C ASP A 161 -24.09 -13.86 0.51
N THR A 162 -23.91 -12.90 1.41
CA THR A 162 -23.49 -11.53 1.09
C THR A 162 -22.24 -11.09 1.85
N ASP A 163 -21.54 -10.09 1.33
CA ASP A 163 -20.39 -9.47 2.00
C ASP A 163 -20.80 -8.85 3.35
N LYS A 164 -19.99 -9.06 4.39
CA LYS A 164 -20.18 -8.48 5.73
C LYS A 164 -19.14 -7.40 5.97
N VAL A 165 -19.60 -6.15 6.11
CA VAL A 165 -18.74 -4.95 6.09
C VAL A 165 -19.09 -3.94 7.19
N LYS A 166 -20.16 -4.15 7.95
CA LYS A 166 -20.61 -3.17 8.96
C LYS A 166 -19.81 -3.27 10.25
N ASN A 167 -19.07 -4.36 10.46
CA ASN A 167 -18.16 -4.56 11.59
C ASN A 167 -16.73 -4.92 11.12
N ARG A 168 -15.76 -4.79 12.02
CA ARG A 168 -14.37 -5.19 11.82
C ARG A 168 -14.19 -6.63 12.29
N TYR A 169 -14.32 -7.57 11.37
CA TYR A 169 -14.11 -8.98 11.67
C TYR A 169 -12.61 -9.31 11.77
N TYR A 170 -12.21 -10.21 12.65
CA TYR A 170 -10.82 -10.64 12.78
C TYR A 170 -10.72 -12.10 13.25
N ASN A 171 -9.52 -12.71 13.12
CA ASN A 171 -9.24 -14.06 13.61
C ASN A 171 -10.25 -15.10 13.05
N GLY A 172 -10.37 -15.22 11.73
CA GLY A 172 -11.20 -16.23 11.04
C GLY A 172 -11.60 -15.79 9.63
N TYR A 173 -12.60 -16.43 9.03
CA TYR A 173 -12.98 -16.21 7.62
C TYR A 173 -14.48 -16.12 7.41
N ILE A 174 -14.93 -15.20 6.55
CA ILE A 174 -16.31 -15.16 6.04
C ILE A 174 -16.28 -15.58 4.57
N ALA A 175 -16.75 -16.80 4.29
CA ALA A 175 -16.80 -17.37 2.95
C ALA A 175 -18.06 -16.91 2.21
N SER A 176 -17.97 -16.57 0.92
CA SER A 176 -19.15 -16.31 0.10
C SER A 176 -19.76 -17.63 -0.41
N ASN A 177 -21.08 -17.78 -0.32
CA ASN A 177 -21.81 -18.96 -0.80
C ASN A 177 -21.97 -19.02 -2.34
N SER A 178 -21.24 -18.17 -3.07
CA SER A 178 -21.29 -18.12 -4.53
C SER A 178 -20.60 -19.35 -5.14
N THR A 179 -21.39 -20.37 -5.47
CA THR A 179 -20.98 -21.53 -6.29
C THR A 179 -20.66 -21.06 -7.72
N GLY A 180 -19.41 -20.65 -7.94
CA GLY A 180 -18.87 -20.30 -9.24
C GLY A 180 -17.35 -20.10 -9.11
N SER A 181 -16.59 -20.40 -10.16
CA SER A 181 -15.12 -20.39 -10.25
C SER A 181 -14.47 -19.00 -10.07
N GLY A 182 -14.82 -18.30 -9.00
CA GLY A 182 -14.38 -16.94 -8.67
C GLY A 182 -14.87 -16.47 -7.31
N ALA A 183 -14.99 -17.37 -6.32
CA ALA A 183 -15.37 -17.01 -4.95
C ALA A 183 -14.26 -16.18 -4.27
N LYS A 184 -14.40 -14.85 -4.33
CA LYS A 184 -13.57 -13.91 -3.59
C LYS A 184 -14.06 -13.87 -2.14
N GLY A 185 -13.63 -14.80 -1.29
CA GLY A 185 -13.84 -14.57 0.14
C GLY A 185 -12.81 -13.57 0.65
N LYS A 186 -13.27 -12.66 1.51
CA LYS A 186 -12.45 -11.66 2.18
C LYS A 186 -12.02 -12.26 3.53
N GLY A 187 -10.78 -12.71 3.61
CA GLY A 187 -10.16 -12.99 4.91
C GLY A 187 -9.98 -11.67 5.65
N PHE A 188 -10.55 -11.55 6.85
CA PHE A 188 -10.29 -10.42 7.73
C PHE A 188 -9.51 -10.94 8.92
N ILE A 189 -8.23 -10.56 9.02
CA ILE A 189 -7.38 -10.87 10.16
C ILE A 189 -6.72 -9.57 10.59
N GLY A 190 -7.00 -9.15 11.82
CA GLY A 190 -6.38 -7.99 12.44
C GLY A 190 -4.87 -8.14 12.52
N SER A 191 -4.16 -7.04 12.26
CA SER A 191 -2.74 -6.78 12.55
C SER A 191 -1.66 -7.33 11.59
N TYR A 192 -1.96 -8.14 10.58
CA TYR A 192 -0.90 -8.79 9.78
C TYR A 192 -0.64 -8.12 8.43
N LYS A 193 0.38 -7.26 8.41
CA LYS A 193 0.81 -6.38 7.30
C LYS A 193 1.39 -7.11 6.07
N HIS A 194 1.61 -8.44 6.12
CA HIS A 194 2.33 -9.18 5.08
C HIS A 194 1.42 -9.85 4.02
N LEU A 195 0.12 -9.93 4.25
CA LEU A 195 -0.80 -10.74 3.41
C LEU A 195 -1.52 -9.94 2.31
N TYR A 196 -1.46 -8.61 2.32
CA TYR A 196 -2.34 -7.76 1.51
C TYR A 196 -1.92 -7.55 0.03
N ASP A 197 -0.76 -8.04 -0.42
CA ASP A 197 -0.28 -7.79 -1.79
C ASP A 197 0.49 -8.96 -2.44
N LEU A 198 -0.02 -10.19 -2.34
CA LEU A 198 0.37 -11.26 -3.29
C LEU A 198 -0.26 -11.00 -4.67
N ASN A 199 0.05 -9.85 -5.28
CA ASN A 199 -0.36 -9.50 -6.64
C ASN A 199 0.80 -9.85 -7.60
N SER A 200 0.98 -11.16 -7.78
CA SER A 200 2.12 -11.84 -8.40
C SER A 200 2.23 -11.73 -9.92
N GLN A 201 1.60 -10.73 -10.56
CA GLN A 201 1.49 -10.76 -12.02
C GLN A 201 2.85 -10.79 -12.71
N TYR A 202 3.92 -10.20 -12.15
CA TYR A 202 5.28 -10.31 -12.70
C TYR A 202 6.44 -10.29 -11.68
N GLY A 203 6.22 -9.91 -10.41
CA GLY A 203 7.30 -9.79 -9.41
C GLY A 203 8.38 -8.76 -9.81
N THR A 204 9.43 -8.60 -8.99
CA THR A 204 10.60 -7.78 -9.38
C THR A 204 11.84 -8.66 -9.40
N LYS A 205 12.60 -8.69 -10.51
CA LYS A 205 13.89 -9.41 -10.56
C LYS A 205 14.87 -8.74 -9.59
N PHE A 206 15.33 -9.49 -8.58
CA PHE A 206 16.27 -9.04 -7.56
C PHE A 206 17.70 -9.42 -7.90
N SER A 207 17.94 -10.62 -8.41
CA SER A 207 19.28 -11.08 -8.77
C SER A 207 19.21 -12.17 -9.84
N GLU A 208 20.28 -12.32 -10.59
CA GLU A 208 20.56 -13.52 -11.38
C GLU A 208 21.61 -14.35 -10.63
N LEU A 209 21.38 -15.64 -10.45
CA LEU A 209 22.39 -16.55 -9.90
C LEU A 209 23.18 -17.14 -11.06
N VAL A 210 24.50 -17.11 -10.97
CA VAL A 210 25.38 -17.76 -11.95
C VAL A 210 25.51 -19.24 -11.55
N PRO A 211 24.93 -20.20 -12.29
CA PRO A 211 25.03 -21.61 -11.96
C PRO A 211 26.45 -22.16 -12.01
N VAL A 212 26.70 -23.25 -11.27
CA VAL A 212 28.00 -23.94 -11.23
C VAL A 212 27.93 -25.17 -12.11
N TYR A 213 28.87 -25.26 -13.06
CA TYR A 213 28.96 -26.37 -13.99
C TYR A 213 30.20 -27.21 -13.67
N VAL A 214 29.97 -28.44 -13.23
CA VAL A 214 31.02 -29.42 -12.87
C VAL A 214 31.73 -29.96 -14.09
N ASP A 215 31.03 -30.00 -15.23
CA ASP A 215 31.57 -30.40 -16.51
C ASP A 215 31.06 -29.44 -17.59
N LYS A 216 31.98 -28.90 -18.40
CA LYS A 216 31.66 -28.03 -19.53
C LYS A 216 30.73 -28.72 -20.55
N ASN A 217 30.59 -30.04 -20.47
CA ASN A 217 29.75 -30.88 -21.32
C ASN A 217 28.49 -31.44 -20.65
N ALA A 218 28.20 -31.10 -19.38
CA ALA A 218 26.99 -31.54 -18.67
C ALA A 218 26.01 -30.35 -18.46
N PRO A 219 25.15 -30.04 -19.44
CA PRO A 219 24.35 -28.81 -19.47
C PRO A 219 23.13 -28.77 -18.51
N SER A 220 22.97 -29.73 -17.59
CA SER A 220 21.69 -30.01 -16.92
C SER A 220 21.66 -29.84 -15.39
N TYR A 221 22.51 -29.00 -14.79
CA TYR A 221 22.34 -28.62 -13.37
C TYR A 221 21.34 -27.48 -13.24
N TYR A 222 20.16 -27.79 -12.68
CA TYR A 222 19.06 -26.83 -12.47
C TYR A 222 18.95 -26.43 -11.00
N SER A 223 18.48 -25.20 -10.76
CA SER A 223 18.06 -24.79 -9.41
C SER A 223 17.00 -25.73 -8.88
N GLN A 224 17.02 -26.01 -7.59
CA GLN A 224 16.02 -26.84 -6.91
C GLN A 224 15.60 -26.27 -5.55
N GLY A 225 16.50 -25.59 -4.85
CA GLY A 225 16.18 -24.93 -3.59
C GLY A 225 17.11 -23.76 -3.37
N VAL A 226 16.63 -22.71 -2.72
CA VAL A 226 17.40 -21.50 -2.45
C VAL A 226 17.12 -21.04 -1.04
N ALA A 227 18.14 -20.60 -0.33
CA ALA A 227 18.02 -19.96 0.98
C ALA A 227 19.03 -18.83 1.11
N GLN A 228 18.71 -17.84 1.93
CA GLN A 228 19.68 -16.83 2.34
C GLN A 228 20.32 -17.24 3.65
N ASP A 229 21.62 -17.03 3.78
CA ASP A 229 22.29 -17.05 5.06
C ASP A 229 21.81 -15.85 5.90
N PRO A 230 21.10 -16.06 7.03
CA PRO A 230 20.49 -14.97 7.78
C PRO A 230 21.51 -14.04 8.45
N ARG A 231 22.80 -14.43 8.54
CA ARG A 231 23.86 -13.58 9.11
C ARG A 231 24.73 -12.90 8.06
N THR A 232 25.10 -13.61 6.99
CA THR A 232 26.00 -13.03 5.96
C THR A 232 25.25 -12.36 4.82
N GLY A 233 23.97 -12.72 4.60
CA GLY A 233 23.18 -12.27 3.46
C GLY A 233 23.50 -12.97 2.15
N ASP A 234 24.49 -13.88 2.13
CA ASP A 234 24.83 -14.68 0.96
C ASP A 234 23.69 -15.63 0.58
N ILE A 235 23.61 -15.99 -0.71
CA ILE A 235 22.62 -16.94 -1.20
C ILE A 235 23.26 -18.31 -1.32
N TRP A 236 22.56 -19.33 -0.84
CA TRP A 236 22.89 -20.71 -1.07
C TRP A 236 21.82 -21.37 -1.92
N GLN A 237 22.27 -22.22 -2.83
CA GLN A 237 21.42 -22.87 -3.82
C GLN A 237 21.73 -24.35 -3.90
N ILE A 238 20.69 -25.18 -3.89
CA ILE A 238 20.78 -26.57 -4.31
C ILE A 238 20.65 -26.63 -5.82
N GLN A 239 21.61 -27.28 -6.47
CA GLN A 239 21.57 -27.60 -7.90
C GLN A 239 21.53 -29.12 -8.08
N SER A 240 20.64 -29.61 -8.93
CA SER A 240 20.50 -31.05 -9.22
C SER A 240 20.75 -31.32 -10.69
N GLY A 241 21.44 -32.43 -10.98
CA GLY A 241 21.68 -32.92 -12.35
C GLY A 241 21.28 -34.39 -12.50
N ASP A 242 21.35 -34.91 -13.73
CA ASP A 242 20.77 -36.22 -14.13
C ASP A 242 21.37 -37.46 -13.43
N ASN A 243 22.48 -37.31 -12.68
CA ASN A 243 23.27 -38.41 -12.10
C ASN A 243 23.15 -38.57 -10.57
N ASN A 244 22.01 -38.21 -9.95
CA ASN A 244 21.75 -38.37 -8.50
C ASN A 244 22.73 -37.63 -7.55
N HIS A 245 23.53 -36.70 -8.06
CA HIS A 245 24.45 -35.87 -7.29
C HIS A 245 23.92 -34.44 -7.23
N ASN A 246 23.56 -33.99 -6.04
CA ASN A 246 23.15 -32.61 -5.80
C ASN A 246 24.35 -31.80 -5.30
N ALA A 247 24.44 -30.56 -5.80
CA ALA A 247 25.41 -29.57 -5.36
C ALA A 247 24.74 -28.61 -4.38
N LEU A 248 25.44 -28.25 -3.31
CA LEU A 248 25.14 -27.05 -2.54
C LEU A 248 26.13 -25.96 -2.94
N VAL A 249 25.64 -24.86 -3.49
CA VAL A 249 26.43 -23.78 -4.10
C VAL A 249 26.24 -22.49 -3.33
N LYS A 250 27.33 -21.81 -3.00
CA LYS A 250 27.32 -20.47 -2.41
C LYS A 250 27.48 -19.40 -3.47
N HIS A 251 26.64 -18.38 -3.42
CA HIS A 251 26.73 -17.17 -4.24
C HIS A 251 26.85 -15.94 -3.35
N LYS A 252 27.79 -15.06 -3.69
CA LYS A 252 27.89 -13.74 -3.06
C LYS A 252 26.75 -12.88 -3.60
N PHE A 253 25.83 -12.51 -2.72
CA PHE A 253 24.59 -11.85 -3.15
C PHE A 253 24.85 -10.47 -3.75
N SER A 254 24.31 -10.22 -4.93
CA SER A 254 24.32 -8.91 -5.60
C SER A 254 22.90 -8.46 -5.89
N LEU A 255 22.52 -7.30 -5.34
CA LEU A 255 21.23 -6.68 -5.64
C LEU A 255 21.22 -6.11 -7.07
N PHE A 256 20.17 -6.42 -7.83
CA PHE A 256 19.93 -6.02 -9.23
C PHE A 256 21.05 -6.40 -10.21
N GLY A 257 21.89 -7.36 -9.83
CA GLY A 257 23.07 -7.80 -10.57
C GLY A 257 23.16 -9.31 -10.70
N LYS A 258 24.36 -9.77 -11.06
CA LYS A 258 24.71 -11.18 -11.07
C LYS A 258 25.39 -11.51 -9.75
N SER A 259 24.81 -12.46 -9.01
CA SER A 259 25.46 -13.01 -7.82
C SER A 259 26.53 -14.00 -8.26
N GLU A 260 27.78 -13.73 -7.87
CA GLU A 260 28.94 -14.53 -8.25
C GLU A 260 29.05 -15.79 -7.39
N THR A 261 29.37 -16.92 -8.02
CA THR A 261 29.67 -18.15 -7.29
C THR A 261 30.96 -18.00 -6.48
N VAL A 262 30.88 -18.36 -5.20
CA VAL A 262 32.03 -18.41 -4.28
C VAL A 262 32.62 -19.82 -4.21
N GLY A 263 31.76 -20.85 -4.21
CA GLY A 263 32.17 -22.26 -4.29
C GLY A 263 31.02 -23.22 -4.04
N HIS A 264 31.29 -24.51 -3.98
CA HIS A 264 30.26 -25.55 -3.96
C HIS A 264 30.72 -26.88 -3.34
N VAL A 265 29.77 -27.70 -2.90
CA VAL A 265 29.98 -29.07 -2.41
C VAL A 265 29.05 -30.06 -3.13
N PHE A 266 29.59 -31.20 -3.57
CA PHE A 266 28.82 -32.34 -4.06
C PHE A 266 28.65 -33.40 -2.99
N ASN A 267 27.41 -33.80 -2.72
CA ASN A 267 27.16 -34.90 -1.79
C ASN A 267 25.78 -35.55 -2.03
N ASN A 268 25.72 -36.88 -1.98
CA ASN A 268 24.51 -37.67 -2.22
C ASN A 268 23.53 -37.64 -1.03
N SER A 269 23.94 -37.04 0.09
CA SER A 269 23.09 -36.74 1.23
C SER A 269 22.21 -35.51 1.01
N ILE A 270 22.57 -34.63 0.08
CA ILE A 270 21.78 -33.44 -0.27
C ILE A 270 20.57 -33.88 -1.10
N GLY A 271 19.37 -33.58 -0.62
CA GLY A 271 18.10 -33.88 -1.28
C GLY A 271 17.77 -32.98 -2.45
N HIS A 272 16.73 -33.37 -3.18
CA HIS A 272 16.14 -32.56 -4.24
C HIS A 272 15.14 -31.60 -3.59
N GLN A 273 15.22 -30.32 -3.96
CA GLN A 273 14.38 -29.22 -3.50
C GLN A 273 14.51 -28.84 -2.01
N SER A 274 14.25 -27.57 -1.73
CA SER A 274 14.28 -26.93 -0.40
C SER A 274 15.63 -26.89 0.33
N LEU A 275 15.93 -25.73 0.90
CA LEU A 275 17.14 -25.50 1.70
C LEU A 275 16.80 -24.68 2.95
N GLY A 276 17.24 -25.14 4.11
CA GLY A 276 17.19 -24.39 5.36
C GLY A 276 18.60 -24.03 5.85
N ILE A 277 18.74 -22.84 6.42
CA ILE A 277 19.99 -22.40 7.06
C ILE A 277 19.62 -21.83 8.43
N TYR A 278 20.33 -22.27 9.46
CA TYR A 278 20.18 -21.72 10.79
C TYR A 278 21.51 -21.76 11.55
N TYR A 279 21.55 -21.15 12.73
CA TYR A 279 22.75 -21.10 13.56
C TYR A 279 22.48 -21.62 14.97
N GLU A 280 23.43 -22.39 15.50
CA GLU A 280 23.52 -22.72 16.93
C GLU A 280 24.82 -22.10 17.45
N GLY A 281 24.71 -21.08 18.31
CA GLY A 281 25.87 -20.25 18.68
C GLY A 281 26.47 -19.57 17.44
N ASP A 282 27.74 -19.82 17.16
CA ASP A 282 28.44 -19.29 15.97
C ASP A 282 28.53 -20.28 14.81
N THR A 283 27.99 -21.48 14.99
CA THR A 283 28.07 -22.54 13.98
C THR A 283 26.86 -22.45 13.04
N ARG A 284 27.12 -22.34 11.73
CA ARG A 284 26.08 -22.40 10.69
C ARG A 284 25.77 -23.84 10.31
N TYR A 285 24.51 -24.22 10.44
CA TYR A 285 23.99 -25.50 9.98
C TYR A 285 23.12 -25.33 8.74
N PHE A 286 23.27 -26.28 7.82
CA PHE A 286 22.41 -26.47 6.67
C PHE A 286 21.49 -27.64 6.92
N VAL A 287 20.24 -27.51 6.49
CA VAL A 287 19.24 -28.57 6.56
C VAL A 287 18.62 -28.74 5.19
N THR A 288 18.56 -29.98 4.72
CA THR A 288 17.92 -30.34 3.45
C THR A 288 17.07 -31.58 3.64
N MET A 289 16.17 -31.85 2.69
CA MET A 289 15.69 -33.22 2.51
C MET A 289 16.87 -34.16 2.24
N VAL A 290 16.72 -35.46 2.49
CA VAL A 290 17.82 -36.41 2.25
C VAL A 290 17.86 -36.84 0.78
N GLY A 291 19.06 -36.92 0.23
CA GLY A 291 19.32 -37.39 -1.14
C GLY A 291 19.32 -38.90 -1.30
N SER A 292 19.99 -39.37 -2.35
CA SER A 292 19.99 -40.78 -2.79
C SER A 292 20.64 -41.74 -1.78
N VAL A 293 21.42 -41.24 -0.81
CA VAL A 293 22.12 -42.06 0.19
C VAL A 293 21.20 -42.91 1.09
N LYS A 294 19.93 -42.50 1.28
CA LYS A 294 18.93 -43.25 2.07
C LYS A 294 17.97 -44.09 1.21
N GLY A 295 18.24 -44.22 -0.09
CA GLY A 295 17.42 -45.02 -1.01
C GLY A 295 15.93 -44.66 -0.93
N ASN A 296 15.07 -45.66 -0.78
CA ASN A 296 13.61 -45.49 -0.73
C ASN A 296 13.12 -44.85 0.58
N GLU A 297 13.96 -44.80 1.62
CA GLU A 297 13.59 -44.21 2.91
C GLU A 297 13.94 -42.72 3.00
N ARG A 298 14.60 -42.14 1.99
CA ARG A 298 15.09 -40.75 2.01
C ARG A 298 14.04 -39.72 2.43
N ALA A 299 12.78 -40.02 2.12
CA ALA A 299 11.67 -39.14 2.39
C ALA A 299 11.27 -39.10 3.89
N LEU A 300 11.68 -40.09 4.68
CA LEU A 300 11.44 -40.14 6.14
C LEU A 300 12.39 -39.25 6.95
N TYR A 301 13.44 -38.72 6.33
CA TYR A 301 14.54 -38.05 7.02
C TYR A 301 14.80 -36.65 6.47
N VAL A 302 15.40 -35.82 7.30
CA VAL A 302 16.11 -34.60 6.90
C VAL A 302 17.60 -34.75 7.23
N ALA A 303 18.48 -34.14 6.43
CA ALA A 303 19.92 -34.11 6.67
C ALA A 303 20.30 -32.76 7.30
N ARG A 304 21.10 -32.78 8.37
CA ARG A 304 21.75 -31.60 8.96
C ARG A 304 23.26 -31.73 8.81
N PHE A 305 23.94 -30.67 8.38
CA PHE A 305 25.40 -30.68 8.21
C PHE A 305 26.00 -29.27 8.27
N THR A 306 27.32 -29.18 8.36
CA THR A 306 28.09 -27.94 8.20
C THR A 306 28.92 -28.00 6.91
N ILE A 307 29.33 -26.84 6.40
CA ILE A 307 30.24 -26.74 5.25
C ILE A 307 31.50 -26.02 5.68
N ASN A 308 32.65 -26.65 5.45
CA ASN A 308 33.95 -26.03 5.60
C ASN A 308 34.29 -25.27 4.31
N GLU A 309 34.19 -23.94 4.33
CA GLU A 309 34.41 -23.11 3.14
C GLU A 309 35.90 -23.00 2.72
N SER A 310 36.85 -23.44 3.56
CA SER A 310 38.28 -23.39 3.23
C SER A 310 38.71 -24.44 2.21
N ASN A 311 38.03 -25.59 2.21
CA ASN A 311 38.31 -26.75 1.36
C ASN A 311 37.06 -27.28 0.66
N TRP A 312 35.90 -26.65 0.88
CA TRP A 312 34.60 -27.05 0.35
C TRP A 312 34.29 -28.52 0.63
N THR A 313 34.25 -28.88 1.91
CA THR A 313 33.83 -30.21 2.37
C THR A 313 32.62 -30.15 3.29
N MET A 314 31.75 -31.16 3.21
CA MET A 314 30.64 -31.36 4.14
C MET A 314 31.14 -32.04 5.41
N GLU A 315 30.74 -31.51 6.57
CA GLU A 315 31.13 -31.98 7.89
C GLU A 315 29.89 -32.11 8.80
N ASN A 316 30.02 -32.80 9.94
CA ASN A 316 28.97 -32.94 10.95
C ASN A 316 27.61 -33.44 10.41
N LEU A 317 27.65 -34.27 9.36
CA LEU A 317 26.45 -34.80 8.72
C LEU A 317 25.69 -35.75 9.65
N LYS A 318 24.42 -35.44 9.89
CA LYS A 318 23.48 -36.25 10.66
C LYS A 318 22.15 -36.36 9.92
N TYR A 319 21.42 -37.45 10.15
CA TYR A 319 20.08 -37.66 9.59
C TYR A 319 19.07 -37.72 10.73
N GLN A 320 18.07 -36.85 10.69
CA GLN A 320 16.97 -36.87 11.66
C GLN A 320 15.73 -37.46 11.01
N ARG A 321 15.11 -38.45 11.66
CA ARG A 321 13.83 -39.00 11.22
C ARG A 321 12.70 -38.05 11.57
N VAL A 322 11.82 -37.78 10.61
CA VAL A 322 10.68 -36.85 10.74
C VAL A 322 9.33 -37.52 10.50
N PHE A 323 9.30 -38.71 9.91
CA PHE A 323 8.07 -39.46 9.67
C PHE A 323 8.21 -40.97 9.96
N ASN A 324 7.09 -41.60 10.31
CA ASN A 324 6.93 -43.05 10.36
C ASN A 324 6.41 -43.59 9.02
N ALA A 325 6.80 -44.82 8.66
CA ALA A 325 6.21 -45.53 7.53
C ALA A 325 4.71 -45.84 7.79
N PRO A 326 3.84 -45.96 6.75
CA PRO A 326 4.14 -46.00 5.32
C PRO A 326 3.96 -44.63 4.69
N VAL A 327 5.08 -43.94 4.42
CA VAL A 327 5.02 -42.78 3.53
C VAL A 327 5.34 -43.28 2.13
N THR A 328 4.44 -43.04 1.18
CA THR A 328 4.48 -43.75 -0.10
C THR A 328 5.35 -43.03 -1.13
N GLY A 329 6.25 -43.81 -1.74
CA GLY A 329 6.94 -43.46 -2.98
C GLY A 329 8.18 -42.56 -2.88
N ASN A 330 8.88 -42.47 -4.02
CA ASN A 330 10.12 -41.73 -4.25
C ASN A 330 9.92 -40.21 -4.39
N ALA A 331 8.76 -39.69 -3.97
CA ALA A 331 8.32 -38.31 -4.21
C ALA A 331 9.17 -37.32 -3.43
N THR A 332 9.69 -36.32 -4.15
CA THR A 332 10.38 -35.16 -3.57
C THR A 332 9.45 -34.44 -2.62
N ARG A 333 9.97 -34.03 -1.45
CA ARG A 333 9.25 -33.25 -0.45
C ARG A 333 9.95 -31.92 -0.29
N CYS A 334 9.21 -30.95 0.20
CA CYS A 334 9.74 -29.63 0.46
C CYS A 334 9.77 -29.35 1.97
N MET A 335 10.74 -28.56 2.39
CA MET A 335 10.88 -28.09 3.76
C MET A 335 11.26 -26.61 3.81
N ALA A 336 10.93 -25.93 4.90
CA ALA A 336 11.41 -24.58 5.15
C ALA A 336 11.66 -24.37 6.62
N ILE A 337 12.78 -23.72 6.93
CA ILE A 337 13.08 -23.19 8.26
C ILE A 337 12.74 -21.70 8.21
N ASP A 338 12.09 -21.19 9.25
CA ASP A 338 11.85 -19.75 9.33
C ASP A 338 13.16 -18.96 9.49
N PRO A 339 13.22 -17.69 9.08
CA PRO A 339 14.46 -16.89 9.14
C PRO A 339 15.06 -16.71 10.54
N ASN A 340 14.31 -16.98 11.62
CA ASN A 340 14.84 -16.94 12.99
C ASN A 340 15.28 -18.33 13.49
N GLY A 341 15.09 -19.39 12.72
CA GLY A 341 15.51 -20.75 13.08
C GLY A 341 14.73 -21.36 14.25
N SER A 342 13.46 -20.98 14.42
CA SER A 342 12.59 -21.42 15.51
C SER A 342 11.75 -22.64 15.14
N VAL A 343 11.25 -22.70 13.91
CA VAL A 343 10.36 -23.74 13.40
C VAL A 343 10.82 -24.26 12.05
N ILE A 344 10.40 -25.48 11.75
CA ILE A 344 10.57 -26.10 10.44
C ILE A 344 9.25 -26.74 10.01
N ALA A 345 8.81 -26.36 8.82
CA ALA A 345 7.69 -26.97 8.12
C ALA A 345 8.23 -28.02 7.15
N ILE A 346 7.59 -29.19 7.11
CA ILE A 346 7.97 -30.28 6.22
C ILE A 346 6.71 -30.83 5.56
N THR A 347 6.70 -30.86 4.24
CA THR A 347 5.61 -31.46 3.47
C THR A 347 5.80 -32.96 3.31
N ASN A 348 4.70 -33.70 3.25
CA ASN A 348 4.71 -35.14 3.00
C ASN A 348 3.46 -35.57 2.24
N GLY A 349 3.62 -36.40 1.22
CA GLY A 349 2.49 -37.08 0.59
C GLY A 349 2.30 -38.47 1.17
N ALA A 350 1.07 -38.84 1.50
CA ALA A 350 0.72 -40.16 2.00
C ALA A 350 -0.58 -40.67 1.38
N ASP A 351 -0.64 -41.97 1.19
CA ASP A 351 -1.84 -42.69 0.79
C ASP A 351 -2.77 -42.87 1.99
N GLU A 352 -3.99 -42.32 1.89
CA GLU A 352 -4.99 -42.42 2.95
C GLU A 352 -6.17 -43.31 2.55
N PRO A 353 -6.60 -44.25 3.41
CA PRO A 353 -7.76 -45.07 3.15
C PRO A 353 -9.05 -44.24 3.20
N THR A 354 -9.98 -44.56 2.30
CA THR A 354 -11.32 -43.98 2.17
C THR A 354 -12.34 -45.10 1.92
N GLU A 355 -13.64 -44.82 2.08
CA GLU A 355 -14.72 -45.80 1.83
C GLU A 355 -14.70 -46.37 0.40
N ASN A 356 -14.11 -45.66 -0.56
CA ASN A 356 -14.04 -46.04 -1.98
C ASN A 356 -12.61 -46.37 -2.47
N GLY A 357 -11.67 -46.68 -1.58
CA GLY A 357 -10.28 -47.02 -1.92
C GLY A 357 -9.27 -46.12 -1.23
N THR A 358 -8.14 -45.82 -1.87
CA THR A 358 -7.06 -45.01 -1.29
C THR A 358 -6.93 -43.68 -2.03
N VAL A 359 -6.85 -42.56 -1.29
CA VAL A 359 -6.62 -41.22 -1.83
C VAL A 359 -5.26 -40.71 -1.38
N TYR A 360 -4.40 -40.35 -2.33
CA TYR A 360 -3.12 -39.71 -2.03
C TYR A 360 -3.33 -38.25 -1.62
N LYS A 361 -3.00 -37.90 -0.38
CA LYS A 361 -3.08 -36.54 0.14
C LYS A 361 -1.71 -35.99 0.48
N TRP A 362 -1.53 -34.70 0.23
CA TRP A 362 -0.39 -33.96 0.77
C TRP A 362 -0.74 -33.37 2.12
N GLY A 363 0.21 -33.47 3.04
CA GLY A 363 0.17 -32.83 4.34
C GLY A 363 1.41 -31.97 4.56
N CYS A 364 1.31 -31.14 5.59
CA CYS A 364 2.43 -30.44 6.18
C CYS A 364 2.47 -30.78 7.67
N SER A 365 3.68 -31.03 8.18
CA SER A 365 3.94 -31.18 9.61
C SER A 365 4.93 -30.10 10.03
N VAL A 366 4.63 -29.42 11.14
CA VAL A 366 5.42 -28.31 11.66
C VAL A 366 6.05 -28.75 12.97
N PHE A 367 7.33 -28.49 13.14
CA PHE A 367 8.09 -28.86 14.34
C PHE A 367 8.83 -27.64 14.89
N HIS A 368 9.10 -27.61 16.18
CA HIS A 368 10.15 -26.75 16.70
C HIS A 368 11.49 -27.29 16.20
N LEU A 369 12.36 -26.41 15.70
CA LEU A 369 13.64 -26.82 15.14
C LEU A 369 14.52 -27.49 16.21
N ALA A 370 14.45 -26.99 17.44
CA ALA A 370 15.17 -27.52 18.60
C ALA A 370 14.76 -28.96 18.96
N ASP A 371 13.50 -29.34 18.74
CA ASP A 371 13.00 -30.69 19.05
C ASP A 371 13.50 -31.74 18.04
N LEU A 372 13.91 -31.29 16.84
CA LEU A 372 14.42 -32.17 15.80
C LEU A 372 15.91 -32.46 15.94
N PHE A 373 16.68 -31.48 16.41
CA PHE A 373 18.13 -31.60 16.44
C PHE A 373 18.67 -31.46 17.86
N HIS A 374 18.42 -32.48 18.68
CA HIS A 374 19.05 -32.65 19.99
C HIS A 374 20.31 -33.53 19.88
N ASP A 375 21.20 -33.49 20.87
CA ASP A 375 22.47 -34.24 20.83
C ASP A 375 22.30 -35.76 20.69
N ASP A 376 21.20 -36.29 21.22
CA ASP A 376 20.79 -37.70 21.10
C ASP A 376 19.84 -37.86 19.90
N PHE A 377 20.40 -38.05 18.71
CA PHE A 377 19.62 -38.29 17.48
C PHE A 377 18.90 -39.64 17.59
N LEU A 378 17.65 -39.62 18.04
CA LEU A 378 16.82 -40.80 18.12
C LEU A 378 16.21 -41.12 16.75
N ASP A 379 16.17 -42.39 16.37
CA ASP A 379 15.44 -42.89 15.18
C ASP A 379 13.92 -42.94 15.43
N ILE A 380 13.40 -41.89 16.06
CA ILE A 380 12.00 -41.71 16.43
C ILE A 380 11.62 -40.28 16.03
N PRO A 381 10.58 -40.09 15.21
CA PRO A 381 10.16 -38.75 14.84
C PRO A 381 9.57 -38.01 16.06
N PRO A 382 9.94 -36.73 16.29
CA PRO A 382 9.34 -35.94 17.36
C PRO A 382 7.85 -35.69 17.08
N THR A 383 7.12 -35.24 18.09
CA THR A 383 5.71 -34.86 17.92
C THR A 383 5.64 -33.48 17.25
N PRO A 384 4.93 -33.33 16.12
CA PRO A 384 4.79 -32.03 15.47
C PRO A 384 3.92 -31.10 16.32
N ILE A 385 4.21 -29.80 16.25
CA ILE A 385 3.36 -28.70 16.73
C ILE A 385 1.98 -28.82 16.09
N SER A 386 1.96 -29.07 14.79
CA SER A 386 0.73 -29.23 14.03
C SER A 386 0.94 -30.15 12.83
N LYS A 387 -0.15 -30.80 12.41
CA LYS A 387 -0.21 -31.61 11.20
C LYS A 387 -1.53 -31.33 10.50
N PHE A 388 -1.47 -30.98 9.23
CA PHE A 388 -2.64 -30.62 8.45
C PHE A 388 -2.48 -30.96 6.97
N HIS A 389 -3.61 -31.00 6.26
CA HIS A 389 -3.62 -31.19 4.81
C HIS A 389 -3.36 -29.88 4.09
N ILE A 390 -2.57 -29.94 3.02
CA ILE A 390 -2.39 -28.83 2.09
C ILE A 390 -3.23 -29.08 0.84
N PHE A 391 -3.74 -27.99 0.27
CA PHE A 391 -4.53 -28.03 -0.95
C PHE A 391 -3.66 -28.51 -2.12
N ARG A 392 -4.23 -29.39 -2.94
CA ARG A 392 -3.64 -29.81 -4.21
C ARG A 392 -4.68 -29.71 -5.31
N ASP A 393 -4.46 -28.81 -6.25
CA ASP A 393 -5.29 -28.76 -7.46
C ASP A 393 -5.13 -30.03 -8.26
N VAL A 394 -6.25 -30.64 -8.63
CA VAL A 394 -6.30 -31.66 -9.67
C VAL A 394 -6.31 -30.95 -11.02
N LEU A 395 -5.33 -31.24 -11.89
CA LEU A 395 -5.33 -30.69 -13.25
C LEU A 395 -6.54 -31.23 -14.01
N ALA A 396 -7.31 -30.34 -14.64
CA ALA A 396 -8.53 -30.72 -15.37
C ALA A 396 -8.24 -31.83 -16.39
N GLY A 397 -8.93 -32.97 -16.26
CA GLY A 397 -8.78 -34.12 -17.16
C GLY A 397 -7.65 -35.10 -16.81
N THR A 398 -6.97 -34.95 -15.67
CA THR A 398 -5.97 -35.93 -15.18
C THR A 398 -6.21 -36.30 -13.72
N ASN A 399 -5.72 -37.47 -13.29
CA ASN A 399 -5.70 -37.87 -11.87
C ASN A 399 -4.45 -37.36 -11.12
N THR A 400 -3.66 -36.49 -11.75
CA THR A 400 -2.40 -35.97 -11.21
C THR A 400 -2.56 -34.52 -10.80
N GLY A 401 -2.56 -34.25 -9.49
CA GLY A 401 -2.56 -32.87 -9.02
C GLY A 401 -1.21 -32.16 -9.19
N LYS A 402 -1.19 -30.84 -9.14
CA LYS A 402 0.05 -30.03 -9.20
C LYS A 402 1.06 -30.50 -8.15
N ALA A 403 2.35 -30.46 -8.48
CA ALA A 403 3.41 -30.84 -7.54
C ALA A 403 3.74 -29.65 -6.64
N VAL A 404 4.08 -29.91 -5.38
CA VAL A 404 4.68 -28.90 -4.51
C VAL A 404 6.12 -28.71 -5.00
N GLN A 405 6.46 -27.51 -5.48
CA GLN A 405 7.79 -27.19 -6.00
C GLN A 405 8.73 -26.72 -4.90
N ASP A 406 8.22 -25.90 -3.97
CA ASP A 406 8.95 -25.54 -2.76
C ASP A 406 7.98 -24.98 -1.70
N ILE A 407 8.45 -24.80 -0.47
CA ILE A 407 7.72 -24.09 0.57
C ILE A 407 8.60 -23.03 1.23
N ALA A 408 7.98 -22.02 1.85
CA ALA A 408 8.65 -21.06 2.73
C ALA A 408 7.89 -20.93 4.05
N CYS A 409 8.57 -20.47 5.10
CA CYS A 409 7.95 -20.18 6.39
C CYS A 409 8.56 -18.90 6.97
N ASP A 410 7.75 -18.05 7.61
CA ASP A 410 8.21 -16.83 8.32
C ASP A 410 8.13 -16.96 9.85
N GLY A 411 7.75 -18.13 10.35
CA GLY A 411 7.55 -18.42 11.77
C GLY A 411 6.08 -18.38 12.21
N GLU A 412 5.19 -17.81 11.39
CA GLU A 412 3.76 -17.71 11.67
C GLU A 412 2.91 -18.29 10.54
N PHE A 413 3.37 -18.15 9.30
CA PHE A 413 2.75 -18.66 8.10
C PHE A 413 3.69 -19.61 7.34
N ILE A 414 3.07 -20.49 6.56
CA ILE A 414 3.68 -21.46 5.67
C ILE A 414 3.12 -21.20 4.28
N TYR A 415 4.01 -20.93 3.35
CA TYR A 415 3.71 -20.61 1.95
C TYR A 415 4.06 -21.83 1.13
N VAL A 416 3.12 -22.33 0.34
CA VAL A 416 3.26 -23.56 -0.43
C VAL A 416 3.15 -23.22 -1.90
N LEU A 417 4.25 -23.36 -2.63
CA LEU A 417 4.28 -23.17 -4.07
C LEU A 417 3.91 -24.47 -4.76
N ASN A 418 2.79 -24.47 -5.47
CA ASN A 418 2.35 -25.57 -6.32
C ASN A 418 2.58 -25.20 -7.79
N GLY A 419 3.12 -26.12 -8.60
CA GLY A 419 3.40 -25.86 -10.01
C GLY A 419 4.19 -26.94 -10.73
N GLY A 420 4.78 -26.61 -11.87
CA GLY A 420 5.77 -27.44 -12.57
C GLY A 420 6.20 -26.93 -13.94
N SER A 421 7.19 -27.60 -14.54
CA SER A 421 7.67 -27.28 -15.88
C SER A 421 6.55 -27.35 -16.91
N GLN A 422 6.32 -26.22 -17.59
CA GLN A 422 5.36 -26.05 -18.70
C GLN A 422 3.87 -25.86 -18.35
N GLN A 423 3.49 -25.64 -17.08
CA GLN A 423 2.13 -25.26 -16.69
C GLN A 423 1.92 -23.74 -16.80
N LYS A 424 1.91 -23.26 -18.05
CA LYS A 424 2.12 -21.85 -18.46
C LYS A 424 1.21 -20.78 -17.82
N TYR A 425 0.19 -21.14 -17.03
CA TYR A 425 -0.75 -20.17 -16.41
C TYR A 425 -1.32 -20.62 -15.04
N GLU A 426 -0.71 -21.59 -14.36
CA GLU A 426 -1.39 -22.31 -13.28
C GLU A 426 -0.56 -22.57 -12.01
N ASN A 427 0.61 -21.96 -11.83
CA ASN A 427 1.29 -22.06 -10.53
C ASN A 427 0.44 -21.38 -9.45
N THR A 428 0.39 -21.95 -8.25
CA THR A 428 -0.33 -21.37 -7.12
C THR A 428 0.58 -21.20 -5.91
N ILE A 429 0.26 -20.21 -5.08
CA ILE A 429 0.83 -20.11 -3.74
C ILE A 429 -0.31 -20.16 -2.73
N ASP A 430 -0.30 -21.19 -1.91
CA ASP A 430 -1.25 -21.40 -0.83
C ASP A 430 -0.58 -21.04 0.50
N VAL A 431 -1.24 -20.23 1.33
CA VAL A 431 -0.70 -19.73 2.60
C VAL A 431 -1.49 -20.31 3.74
N TYR A 432 -0.81 -20.92 4.69
CA TYR A 432 -1.38 -21.52 5.90
C TYR A 432 -0.78 -20.85 7.12
N THR A 433 -1.51 -20.78 8.22
CA THR A 433 -0.89 -20.55 9.54
C THR A 433 -0.04 -21.76 9.93
N ILE A 434 0.88 -21.59 10.88
CA ILE A 434 1.63 -22.72 11.48
C ILE A 434 0.72 -23.81 12.07
N ASN A 435 -0.55 -23.52 12.37
CA ASN A 435 -1.53 -24.48 12.87
C ASN A 435 -2.38 -25.14 11.78
N GLY A 436 -2.15 -24.82 10.51
CA GLY A 436 -2.83 -25.46 9.38
C GLY A 436 -4.11 -24.79 8.91
N VAL A 437 -4.44 -23.60 9.42
CA VAL A 437 -5.55 -22.80 8.88
C VAL A 437 -5.11 -22.23 7.54
N HIS A 438 -5.80 -22.56 6.45
CA HIS A 438 -5.58 -21.97 5.14
C HIS A 438 -6.07 -20.51 5.13
N VAL A 439 -5.17 -19.58 4.83
CA VAL A 439 -5.37 -18.13 4.98
C VAL A 439 -5.66 -17.47 3.64
N LEU A 440 -4.87 -17.80 2.62
CA LEU A 440 -4.89 -17.13 1.33
C LEU A 440 -4.40 -18.08 0.25
N ARG A 441 -4.90 -17.85 -0.96
CA ARG A 441 -4.41 -18.52 -2.15
C ARG A 441 -4.23 -17.56 -3.31
N ASP A 442 -3.09 -17.65 -3.98
CA ASP A 442 -2.82 -17.04 -5.27
C ASP A 442 -2.99 -18.10 -6.37
N ASP A 443 -4.11 -18.06 -7.09
CA ASP A 443 -4.49 -19.07 -8.09
C ASP A 443 -3.72 -18.98 -9.42
N LYS A 444 -2.97 -17.89 -9.64
CA LYS A 444 -2.30 -17.60 -10.92
C LYS A 444 -0.98 -16.89 -10.71
N ASN A 445 -0.08 -17.52 -9.95
CA ASN A 445 1.25 -16.99 -9.73
C ASN A 445 2.07 -16.99 -11.02
N LEU A 446 2.34 -15.80 -11.54
CA LEU A 446 3.15 -15.58 -12.75
C LEU A 446 4.50 -14.93 -12.44
N THR A 447 4.93 -15.00 -11.17
CA THR A 447 6.16 -14.35 -10.71
C THR A 447 7.34 -14.82 -11.57
N GLY A 448 8.06 -13.86 -12.18
CA GLY A 448 9.22 -14.12 -13.05
C GLY A 448 8.90 -14.65 -14.45
N PHE A 449 7.63 -14.81 -14.84
CA PHE A 449 7.25 -15.31 -16.16
C PHE A 449 7.62 -14.34 -17.29
N ASP A 450 7.52 -13.02 -17.04
CA ASP A 450 7.95 -11.96 -17.97
C ASP A 450 9.44 -12.05 -18.32
N ILE A 451 10.29 -12.42 -17.36
CA ILE A 451 11.73 -12.62 -17.59
C ILE A 451 11.93 -13.72 -18.63
N CYS A 452 11.22 -14.84 -18.47
CA CYS A 452 11.28 -15.96 -19.41
C CYS A 452 10.73 -15.57 -20.79
N GLN A 453 9.64 -14.80 -20.83
CA GLN A 453 9.06 -14.29 -22.06
C GLN A 453 10.01 -13.32 -22.79
N ALA A 454 10.73 -12.47 -22.06
CA ALA A 454 11.72 -11.57 -22.61
C ALA A 454 12.89 -12.32 -23.26
N VAL A 455 13.39 -13.39 -22.63
CA VAL A 455 14.43 -14.26 -23.21
C VAL A 455 13.99 -14.83 -24.56
N LYS A 456 12.75 -15.29 -24.68
CA LYS A 456 12.20 -15.77 -25.95
C LYS A 456 12.03 -14.69 -26.99
N ASN A 457 11.51 -13.53 -26.60
CA ASN A 457 11.32 -12.41 -27.51
C ASN A 457 12.67 -11.91 -28.08
N ALA A 458 13.76 -12.07 -27.32
CA ALA A 458 15.14 -11.83 -27.76
C ALA A 458 15.73 -12.95 -28.65
N GLY A 459 14.98 -14.01 -28.95
CA GLY A 459 15.38 -15.14 -29.78
C GLY A 459 16.02 -16.31 -29.03
N GLY A 460 15.92 -16.36 -27.69
CA GLY A 460 16.31 -17.50 -26.86
C GLY A 460 15.24 -18.60 -26.80
N GLY A 461 15.50 -19.62 -25.98
CA GLY A 461 14.56 -20.71 -25.67
C GLY A 461 13.48 -20.28 -24.69
N MET A 462 12.26 -20.83 -24.83
CA MET A 462 11.23 -20.68 -23.78
C MET A 462 11.40 -21.76 -22.72
N TYR A 463 11.56 -21.32 -21.48
CA TYR A 463 11.48 -22.18 -20.30
C TYR A 463 11.07 -21.32 -19.11
N TYR A 464 10.14 -21.84 -18.31
CA TYR A 464 9.68 -21.23 -17.06
C TYR A 464 9.38 -22.36 -16.09
N GLU A 465 10.08 -22.36 -14.97
CA GLU A 465 9.87 -23.30 -13.87
C GLU A 465 10.30 -22.63 -12.56
N PRO A 466 9.40 -22.53 -11.56
CA PRO A 466 9.77 -22.05 -10.24
C PRO A 466 10.33 -23.21 -9.41
N GLU A 467 11.50 -23.00 -8.80
CA GLU A 467 12.33 -24.06 -8.16
C GLU A 467 12.98 -23.55 -6.87
N GLY A 468 12.27 -22.66 -6.17
CA GLY A 468 12.73 -22.11 -4.91
C GLY A 468 11.71 -21.13 -4.35
N LEU A 469 11.30 -21.29 -3.10
CA LEU A 469 10.44 -20.38 -2.36
C LEU A 469 11.09 -20.11 -1.01
N PHE A 470 11.46 -18.86 -0.73
CA PHE A 470 12.22 -18.55 0.48
C PHE A 470 12.08 -17.10 0.90
N PHE A 471 12.47 -16.79 2.14
CA PHE A 471 12.52 -15.41 2.62
C PHE A 471 13.93 -14.84 2.49
N LEU A 472 14.01 -13.62 1.96
CA LEU A 472 15.17 -12.74 2.07
C LEU A 472 14.97 -11.79 3.25
N ARG A 473 15.95 -11.72 4.15
CA ARG A 473 16.06 -10.69 5.17
C ARG A 473 16.86 -9.51 4.64
N ASN A 474 16.29 -8.32 4.75
CA ASN A 474 17.00 -7.05 4.55
C ASN A 474 16.86 -6.17 5.81
N ASN A 475 17.41 -4.95 5.77
CA ASN A 475 17.31 -4.01 6.90
C ASN A 475 15.86 -3.62 7.25
N ASP A 476 14.92 -3.81 6.33
CA ASP A 476 13.52 -3.37 6.43
C ASP A 476 12.54 -4.51 6.79
N GLY A 477 13.01 -5.76 6.85
CA GLY A 477 12.22 -6.93 7.23
C GLY A 477 12.45 -8.17 6.36
N LEU A 478 11.42 -9.01 6.25
CA LEU A 478 11.42 -10.23 5.46
C LEU A 478 10.68 -10.01 4.14
N MET A 479 11.27 -10.51 3.05
CA MET A 479 10.73 -10.46 1.69
C MET A 479 10.57 -11.87 1.15
N LEU A 480 9.34 -12.25 0.81
CA LEU A 480 9.09 -13.53 0.17
C LEU A 480 9.60 -13.51 -1.28
N CYS A 481 10.43 -14.48 -1.63
CA CYS A 481 11.13 -14.55 -2.90
C CYS A 481 10.92 -15.90 -3.56
N MET A 482 10.93 -15.90 -4.89
CA MET A 482 10.85 -17.09 -5.73
C MET A 482 12.09 -17.19 -6.61
N SER A 483 12.67 -18.39 -6.71
CA SER A 483 13.68 -18.69 -7.72
C SER A 483 12.99 -19.24 -8.97
N VAL A 484 13.32 -18.68 -10.13
CA VAL A 484 12.71 -19.01 -11.42
C VAL A 484 13.79 -19.35 -12.44
N ILE A 485 13.63 -20.48 -13.12
CA ILE A 485 14.51 -20.91 -14.20
C ILE A 485 13.99 -20.38 -15.53
N SER A 486 14.82 -19.62 -16.25
CA SER A 486 14.54 -19.18 -17.62
C SER A 486 15.17 -20.09 -18.66
N GLY A 487 14.67 -20.00 -19.90
CA GLY A 487 15.31 -20.67 -21.03
C GLY A 487 16.70 -20.10 -21.33
N ALA A 488 17.43 -20.79 -22.19
CA ALA A 488 18.73 -20.31 -22.63
C ALA A 488 18.61 -19.08 -23.54
N GLU A 489 19.48 -18.10 -23.34
CA GLU A 489 19.54 -16.91 -24.21
C GLU A 489 19.95 -17.28 -25.65
N LYS A 490 19.66 -16.40 -26.60
CA LYS A 490 20.01 -16.60 -28.01
C LYS A 490 21.50 -16.91 -28.17
N GLY A 491 21.82 -18.05 -28.77
CA GLY A 491 23.20 -18.49 -29.00
C GLY A 491 23.88 -19.12 -27.78
N LYS A 492 23.17 -19.30 -26.66
CA LYS A 492 23.62 -20.04 -25.48
C LYS A 492 22.85 -21.35 -25.36
N THR A 493 23.44 -22.32 -24.68
CA THR A 493 22.82 -23.62 -24.36
C THR A 493 22.34 -23.71 -22.91
N ILE A 494 22.63 -22.69 -22.12
CA ILE A 494 22.54 -22.70 -20.66
C ILE A 494 21.31 -21.93 -20.17
N LYS A 495 20.52 -22.56 -19.29
CA LYS A 495 19.42 -21.93 -18.55
C LYS A 495 19.95 -21.09 -17.38
N ASN A 496 19.26 -20.01 -17.05
CA ASN A 496 19.62 -19.11 -15.94
C ASN A 496 18.61 -19.21 -14.80
N THR A 497 19.07 -19.01 -13.55
CA THR A 497 18.19 -18.88 -12.38
C THR A 497 18.08 -17.41 -11.97
N HIS A 498 16.86 -16.95 -11.78
CA HIS A 498 16.53 -15.59 -11.37
C HIS A 498 15.86 -15.62 -10.00
N ILE A 499 16.33 -14.80 -9.07
CA ILE A 499 15.62 -14.54 -7.81
C ILE A 499 14.68 -13.38 -8.06
N VAL A 500 13.39 -13.60 -7.81
CA VAL A 500 12.32 -12.65 -8.03
C VAL A 500 11.62 -12.43 -6.70
N ALA A 501 11.60 -11.19 -6.21
CA ALA A 501 10.81 -10.87 -5.03
C ALA A 501 9.32 -10.82 -5.40
N MET A 502 8.52 -11.50 -4.60
CA MET A 502 7.07 -11.35 -4.59
C MET A 502 6.75 -10.15 -3.72
N ALA A 503 5.84 -9.29 -4.16
CA ALA A 503 5.67 -7.95 -3.61
C ALA A 503 5.46 -7.95 -2.08
N SER A 504 6.54 -7.72 -1.32
CA SER A 504 6.47 -7.26 0.06
C SER A 504 6.21 -5.75 0.03
N GLN A 505 5.38 -5.24 0.94
CA GLN A 505 4.92 -3.85 1.04
C GLN A 505 6.00 -2.76 1.28
N TYR A 506 7.04 -2.72 0.46
CA TYR A 506 7.95 -1.58 0.28
C TYR A 506 7.93 -1.09 -1.16
N GLN A 507 6.81 -1.31 -1.84
CA GLN A 507 6.55 -0.80 -3.17
C GLN A 507 5.36 0.16 -3.11
N SER A 508 5.62 1.46 -2.98
CA SER A 508 4.69 2.44 -3.57
C SER A 508 4.85 2.36 -5.09
N ILE A 509 4.33 1.30 -5.72
CA ILE A 509 4.09 1.27 -7.16
C ILE A 509 2.93 2.23 -7.43
N LEU A 510 3.21 3.34 -8.11
CA LEU A 510 2.18 3.95 -8.94
C LEU A 510 1.97 2.98 -10.12
N ARG A 511 0.81 2.29 -10.14
CA ARG A 511 0.44 1.38 -11.24
C ARG A 511 0.53 2.14 -12.57
N GLY A 512 1.44 1.73 -13.44
CA GLY A 512 1.34 2.04 -14.86
C GLY A 512 0.31 1.10 -15.50
N THR A 513 -0.64 1.65 -16.26
CA THR A 513 -1.44 0.84 -17.19
C THR A 513 -0.61 0.51 -18.44
N THR A 514 -1.15 -0.34 -19.32
CA THR A 514 -0.50 -0.98 -20.48
C THR A 514 0.30 -0.07 -21.44
N ASN A 515 0.18 1.25 -21.33
CA ASN A 515 0.87 2.24 -22.17
C ASN A 515 1.87 3.17 -21.44
N THR A 516 2.16 2.92 -20.16
CA THR A 516 3.12 3.73 -19.39
C THR A 516 4.09 2.85 -18.59
N PRO A 517 5.43 2.93 -18.82
CA PRO A 517 6.41 2.25 -17.98
C PRO A 517 6.30 2.74 -16.53
N ALA A 518 6.49 1.83 -15.58
CA ALA A 518 6.47 2.10 -14.15
C ALA A 518 7.47 3.21 -13.76
N GLN A 519 7.06 4.10 -12.86
CA GLN A 519 7.93 5.08 -12.21
C GLN A 519 8.39 4.49 -10.86
N TYR A 520 9.70 4.51 -10.58
CA TYR A 520 10.28 3.92 -9.37
C TYR A 520 10.58 5.01 -8.33
N VAL A 521 10.14 4.81 -7.08
CA VAL A 521 10.58 5.58 -5.90
C VAL A 521 11.12 4.59 -4.88
N TYR A 522 12.40 4.70 -4.52
CA TYR A 522 13.06 3.83 -3.55
C TYR A 522 13.00 4.44 -2.15
N ALA A 523 12.74 3.61 -1.13
CA ALA A 523 12.57 4.06 0.26
C ALA A 523 13.89 4.28 1.03
N ASP A 524 15.04 3.87 0.47
CA ASP A 524 16.34 3.97 1.15
C ASP A 524 17.04 5.35 1.01
N GLY A 525 16.41 6.29 0.32
CA GLY A 525 16.93 7.65 0.17
C GLY A 525 18.22 7.78 -0.66
N THR A 526 18.65 6.75 -1.41
CA THR A 526 19.96 6.79 -2.08
C THR A 526 19.96 7.01 -3.60
N ALA A 527 18.85 6.91 -4.33
CA ALA A 527 18.78 7.40 -5.71
C ALA A 527 17.35 7.52 -6.28
N PHE A 528 17.04 8.64 -6.95
CA PHE A 528 15.87 8.77 -7.84
C PHE A 528 16.28 8.47 -9.28
N ALA A 529 15.79 7.37 -9.86
CA ALA A 529 16.08 7.02 -11.25
C ALA A 529 14.93 7.45 -12.19
N PHE A 530 15.23 8.37 -13.12
CA PHE A 530 14.27 8.82 -14.14
C PHE A 530 14.18 7.82 -15.30
N PRO A 531 12.99 7.33 -15.68
CA PRO A 531 12.80 6.71 -16.98
C PRO A 531 13.17 7.72 -18.08
N ARG A 532 13.86 7.27 -19.13
CA ARG A 532 14.27 8.14 -20.25
C ARG A 532 13.01 8.77 -20.90
N GLY A 533 12.86 10.09 -20.75
CA GLY A 533 11.84 10.88 -21.44
C GLY A 533 10.48 11.06 -20.74
N LYS A 534 10.31 10.66 -19.46
CA LYS A 534 9.05 10.90 -18.72
C LYS A 534 9.29 11.64 -17.39
N PRO A 535 8.42 12.61 -17.01
CA PRO A 535 8.53 13.31 -15.74
C PRO A 535 7.97 12.49 -14.56
N LEU A 536 8.62 12.61 -13.41
CA LEU A 536 8.08 12.22 -12.10
C LEU A 536 7.00 13.22 -11.70
N LYS A 537 5.79 12.76 -11.37
CA LYS A 537 4.65 13.63 -11.06
C LYS A 537 4.20 13.46 -9.62
N PHE A 538 3.93 14.57 -8.94
CA PHE A 538 3.28 14.65 -7.64
C PHE A 538 1.95 15.40 -7.81
N GLY A 539 0.84 14.78 -7.38
CA GLY A 539 -0.51 15.35 -7.53
C GLY A 539 -1.61 14.43 -7.00
N GLU A 540 -2.85 14.91 -7.03
CA GLU A 540 -4.02 14.13 -6.61
C GLU A 540 -4.37 13.05 -7.64
N LEU A 541 -4.93 11.92 -7.19
CA LEU A 541 -5.31 10.83 -8.10
C LEU A 541 -6.74 11.05 -8.61
N GLN A 542 -6.95 11.02 -9.93
CA GLN A 542 -8.28 10.95 -10.51
C GLN A 542 -8.87 9.54 -10.38
N SER A 543 -10.20 9.43 -10.47
CA SER A 543 -10.93 8.15 -10.41
C SER A 543 -10.56 7.17 -11.55
N ASN A 544 -9.98 7.67 -12.63
CA ASN A 544 -9.47 6.89 -13.77
C ASN A 544 -8.01 6.41 -13.58
N GLY A 545 -7.36 6.77 -12.46
CA GLY A 545 -5.98 6.42 -12.15
C GLY A 545 -4.92 7.37 -12.72
N GLU A 546 -5.31 8.45 -13.42
CA GLU A 546 -4.37 9.48 -13.84
C GLU A 546 -4.05 10.46 -12.69
N ILE A 547 -2.80 10.96 -12.65
CA ILE A 547 -2.39 11.97 -11.67
C ILE A 547 -2.84 13.34 -12.17
N TRP A 548 -3.79 13.95 -11.45
CA TRP A 548 -4.23 15.34 -11.55
C TRP A 548 -3.01 16.25 -11.32
N LYS A 549 -2.63 17.05 -12.31
CA LYS A 549 -1.29 17.67 -12.37
C LYS A 549 -1.04 18.65 -11.21
N GLY A 550 0.16 18.55 -10.62
CA GLY A 550 0.72 19.41 -9.56
C GLY A 550 2.18 19.78 -9.87
N LEU A 551 3.16 19.15 -9.23
CA LEU A 551 4.60 19.31 -9.53
C LEU A 551 5.12 18.15 -10.39
N ALA A 552 5.80 18.46 -11.50
CA ALA A 552 6.46 17.50 -12.36
C ALA A 552 7.97 17.80 -12.48
N LEU A 553 8.81 16.77 -12.34
CA LEU A 553 10.27 16.87 -12.40
C LEU A 553 10.84 15.89 -13.43
N ASN A 554 11.71 16.37 -14.31
CA ASN A 554 12.50 15.50 -15.19
C ASN A 554 13.93 16.04 -15.38
N ARG A 555 14.71 15.40 -16.27
CA ARG A 555 16.11 15.78 -16.55
C ARG A 555 16.28 17.16 -17.19
N THR A 556 15.24 17.74 -17.76
CA THR A 556 15.31 18.97 -18.58
C THR A 556 14.48 20.11 -18.01
N TYR A 557 13.50 19.85 -17.14
CA TYR A 557 12.62 20.86 -16.56
C TYR A 557 12.02 20.45 -15.21
N ALA A 558 11.59 21.47 -14.47
CA ALA A 558 10.61 21.39 -13.40
C ALA A 558 9.35 22.15 -13.85
N GLU A 559 8.17 21.54 -13.71
CA GLU A 559 6.91 22.08 -14.19
C GLU A 559 5.88 22.11 -13.05
N PHE A 560 5.21 23.26 -12.91
CA PHE A 560 4.04 23.44 -12.05
C PHE A 560 2.85 23.72 -12.97
N ALA A 561 1.93 22.77 -13.11
CA ALA A 561 0.82 22.89 -14.04
C ALA A 561 -0.45 22.33 -13.40
N PHE A 562 -1.54 23.10 -13.51
CA PHE A 562 -2.87 22.73 -13.03
C PHE A 562 -3.85 22.84 -14.21
N GLU A 563 -4.90 22.00 -14.22
CA GLU A 563 -5.92 22.01 -15.29
C GLU A 563 -7.09 22.96 -15.01
N ASP A 564 -6.97 23.77 -13.94
CA ASP A 564 -7.91 24.80 -13.54
C ASP A 564 -7.24 26.18 -13.53
N ASN A 565 -7.96 27.20 -13.05
CA ASN A 565 -7.43 28.57 -12.93
C ASN A 565 -6.57 28.77 -11.67
N THR A 566 -6.07 27.69 -11.06
CA THR A 566 -5.13 27.80 -9.94
C THR A 566 -3.85 28.49 -10.40
N GLN A 567 -3.27 29.29 -9.51
CA GLN A 567 -2.10 30.11 -9.79
C GLN A 567 -0.81 29.37 -9.38
N PRO A 568 -0.12 28.66 -10.31
CA PRO A 568 1.17 28.05 -10.01
C PRO A 568 2.22 29.13 -9.72
N GLN A 569 3.00 28.97 -8.66
CA GLN A 569 3.93 29.98 -8.16
C GLN A 569 5.26 29.37 -7.72
N PHE A 570 6.35 30.02 -8.11
CA PHE A 570 7.66 29.89 -7.48
C PHE A 570 7.95 31.16 -6.68
N ARG A 571 7.91 31.09 -5.34
CA ARG A 571 8.04 32.25 -4.44
C ARG A 571 9.42 32.28 -3.76
N VAL A 572 10.01 33.47 -3.68
CA VAL A 572 11.24 33.73 -2.93
C VAL A 572 11.05 34.94 -2.02
N ALA A 573 11.57 34.87 -0.79
CA ALA A 573 11.35 35.88 0.23
C ALA A 573 12.54 36.02 1.19
N ASN A 574 12.83 37.23 1.62
CA ASN A 574 13.66 37.54 2.79
C ASN A 574 13.00 38.65 3.63
N SER A 575 13.69 39.18 4.64
CA SER A 575 13.17 40.25 5.50
C SER A 575 12.93 41.59 4.77
N LEU A 576 13.51 41.77 3.59
CA LEU A 576 13.45 43.02 2.83
C LEU A 576 12.47 42.94 1.65
N HIS A 577 12.38 41.78 0.98
CA HIS A 577 11.64 41.66 -0.27
C HIS A 577 11.04 40.27 -0.51
N LYS A 578 9.93 40.24 -1.25
CA LYS A 578 9.22 39.03 -1.66
C LYS A 578 8.87 39.10 -3.14
N GLY A 579 9.25 38.07 -3.90
CA GLY A 579 9.00 37.98 -5.33
C GLY A 579 8.45 36.62 -5.72
N MET A 580 7.80 36.55 -6.89
CA MET A 580 7.38 35.29 -7.48
C MET A 580 7.37 35.27 -9.01
N LEU A 581 7.72 34.11 -9.57
CA LEU A 581 7.42 33.74 -10.94
C LEU A 581 6.11 32.95 -10.95
N GLN A 582 5.15 33.34 -11.79
CA GLN A 582 3.82 32.75 -11.76
C GLN A 582 3.05 32.81 -13.08
N VAL A 583 2.04 31.94 -13.19
CA VAL A 583 0.88 32.13 -14.07
C VAL A 583 -0.30 32.50 -13.18
N SER A 584 -0.83 33.72 -13.32
CA SER A 584 -1.99 34.18 -12.54
C SER A 584 -3.29 33.49 -12.94
N SER A 585 -4.29 33.52 -12.06
CA SER A 585 -5.64 33.01 -12.33
C SER A 585 -6.36 33.71 -13.50
N SER A 586 -5.88 34.87 -13.92
CA SER A 586 -6.36 35.59 -15.12
C SER A 586 -5.52 35.31 -16.38
N GLY A 587 -4.57 34.37 -16.32
CA GLY A 587 -3.75 33.95 -17.46
C GLY A 587 -2.49 34.78 -17.73
N ASN A 588 -2.18 35.80 -16.91
CA ASN A 588 -0.91 36.53 -17.05
C ASN A 588 0.27 35.68 -16.57
N PHE A 589 1.36 35.62 -17.34
CA PHE A 589 2.60 34.94 -16.98
C PHE A 589 3.74 35.94 -16.75
N GLY A 590 4.47 35.82 -15.63
CA GLY A 590 5.68 36.62 -15.44
C GLY A 590 6.16 36.89 -14.02
N LEU A 591 6.98 37.94 -13.93
CA LEU A 591 7.60 38.64 -12.79
C LEU A 591 6.63 39.37 -11.86
N TYR A 592 6.30 38.86 -10.66
CA TYR A 592 5.49 39.61 -9.68
C TYR A 592 6.25 39.98 -8.41
N ASP A 593 6.20 41.27 -8.06
CA ASP A 593 6.68 41.80 -6.80
C ASP A 593 5.54 41.76 -5.78
N ILE A 594 5.69 40.86 -4.80
CA ILE A 594 4.68 40.65 -3.76
C ILE A 594 4.71 41.79 -2.75
N THR A 595 5.90 42.32 -2.43
CA THR A 595 6.06 43.40 -1.45
C THR A 595 5.36 44.67 -1.94
N GLN A 596 5.46 44.98 -3.23
CA GLN A 596 4.89 46.17 -3.85
C GLN A 596 3.53 45.92 -4.52
N ASN A 597 3.03 44.68 -4.49
CA ASN A 597 1.78 44.25 -5.09
C ASN A 597 1.61 44.66 -6.56
N LYS A 598 2.62 44.38 -7.39
CA LYS A 598 2.64 44.73 -8.82
C LYS A 598 3.44 43.73 -9.66
N TRP A 599 3.07 43.58 -10.92
CA TRP A 599 3.90 42.99 -11.95
C TRP A 599 5.09 43.87 -12.27
N LEU A 600 6.27 43.27 -12.29
CA LEU A 600 7.48 43.90 -12.82
C LEU A 600 7.48 43.74 -14.34
N VAL A 601 7.29 42.51 -14.81
CA VAL A 601 7.15 42.16 -16.21
C VAL A 601 6.15 41.02 -16.34
N TYR A 602 5.23 41.12 -17.28
CA TYR A 602 4.25 40.08 -17.53
C TYR A 602 3.86 40.03 -19.00
N SER A 603 3.42 38.87 -19.47
CA SER A 603 2.67 38.75 -20.72
C SER A 603 1.23 38.38 -20.40
N SER A 604 0.29 39.07 -21.04
CA SER A 604 -1.12 38.63 -21.07
C SER A 604 -1.30 37.50 -22.07
N LEU A 605 -2.55 37.12 -22.37
CA LEU A 605 -2.86 36.08 -23.35
C LEU A 605 -2.33 36.36 -24.78
N ASP A 606 -1.92 37.60 -25.06
CA ASP A 606 -1.27 38.00 -26.31
C ASP A 606 0.22 37.63 -26.39
N GLY A 607 0.82 37.14 -25.29
CA GLY A 607 2.24 36.76 -25.23
C GLY A 607 3.21 37.94 -25.28
N VAL A 608 2.73 39.19 -25.31
CA VAL A 608 3.57 40.38 -25.40
C VAL A 608 4.03 40.79 -24.01
N ALA A 609 5.36 40.84 -23.80
CA ALA A 609 5.95 41.30 -22.54
C ALA A 609 5.63 42.79 -22.29
N LYS A 610 5.10 43.09 -21.11
CA LYS A 610 4.66 44.41 -20.66
C LYS A 610 5.26 44.72 -19.30
N LEU A 611 5.68 45.97 -19.11
CA LEU A 611 5.97 46.54 -17.80
C LEU A 611 4.68 47.16 -17.26
N GLN A 612 4.33 46.91 -16.01
CA GLN A 612 3.06 47.42 -15.45
C GLN A 612 3.06 48.95 -15.34
N ASN A 613 4.17 49.53 -14.89
CA ASN A 613 4.27 50.96 -14.63
C ASN A 613 5.34 51.59 -15.50
N SER A 614 5.04 52.82 -15.93
CA SER A 614 6.02 53.70 -16.56
C SER A 614 6.85 54.40 -15.49
N PRO A 615 8.10 54.79 -15.80
CA PRO A 615 8.85 55.73 -14.98
C PRO A 615 8.04 57.00 -14.71
N SER A 616 8.37 57.71 -13.63
CA SER A 616 7.78 59.04 -13.42
C SER A 616 8.20 59.98 -14.55
N ASN A 617 7.42 61.03 -14.81
CA ASN A 617 7.83 62.04 -15.79
C ASN A 617 9.15 62.75 -15.39
N ASN A 618 9.53 62.75 -14.11
CA ASN A 618 10.75 63.40 -13.67
C ASN A 618 11.90 62.40 -13.44
N ALA A 619 11.72 61.14 -13.87
CA ALA A 619 12.75 60.12 -13.75
C ALA A 619 13.97 60.48 -14.61
N ASN A 620 15.14 60.54 -13.96
CA ASN A 620 16.44 60.79 -14.58
C ASN A 620 17.45 59.67 -14.25
N GLY A 621 16.98 58.56 -13.67
CA GLY A 621 17.79 57.39 -13.34
C GLY A 621 17.67 56.28 -14.40
N ASP A 622 18.28 55.13 -14.10
CA ASP A 622 18.35 53.95 -14.99
C ASP A 622 17.04 53.12 -14.97
N GLU A 623 15.90 53.79 -15.18
CA GLU A 623 14.58 53.16 -15.25
C GLU A 623 14.20 52.83 -16.71
N ILE A 624 13.54 51.70 -16.95
CA ILE A 624 13.14 51.28 -18.30
C ILE A 624 11.88 52.05 -18.73
N PRO A 625 11.92 52.90 -19.78
CA PRO A 625 10.75 53.63 -20.24
C PRO A 625 9.79 52.71 -21.00
N THR A 626 8.49 52.82 -20.72
CA THR A 626 7.47 52.17 -21.55
C THR A 626 7.25 52.97 -22.84
N ALA A 627 6.68 52.34 -23.86
CA ALA A 627 6.25 53.05 -25.07
C ALA A 627 5.27 54.20 -24.75
N ARG A 628 4.43 54.06 -23.72
CA ARG A 628 3.55 55.13 -23.24
C ARG A 628 4.36 56.31 -22.70
N TRP A 629 5.38 56.05 -21.88
CA TRP A 629 6.23 57.09 -21.31
C TRP A 629 6.95 57.89 -22.38
N VAL A 630 7.59 57.19 -23.34
CA VAL A 630 8.30 57.84 -24.47
C VAL A 630 7.35 58.73 -25.26
N ASN A 631 6.16 58.23 -25.58
CA ASN A 631 5.15 59.00 -26.31
C ASN A 631 4.62 60.20 -25.53
N GLN A 632 4.53 60.13 -24.21
CA GLN A 632 4.13 61.28 -23.39
C GLN A 632 5.26 62.30 -23.26
N LYS A 633 6.51 61.85 -23.16
CA LYS A 633 7.67 62.71 -22.99
C LYS A 633 8.08 63.47 -24.25
N LEU A 634 7.92 62.84 -25.41
CA LEU A 634 8.37 63.39 -26.69
C LEU A 634 7.28 64.18 -27.44
N LYS A 635 6.02 64.19 -26.98
CA LYS A 635 4.97 65.04 -27.56
C LYS A 635 5.07 66.46 -26.99
N PHE A 636 5.45 67.41 -27.85
CA PHE A 636 5.66 68.82 -27.49
C PHE A 636 4.34 69.60 -27.35
N GLU A 637 3.77 69.66 -26.14
CA GLU A 637 2.45 70.28 -25.89
C GLU A 637 2.37 71.81 -26.17
N SER A 638 3.49 72.55 -26.27
CA SER A 638 3.48 74.01 -26.49
C SER A 638 3.30 74.46 -27.95
N HIS A 639 3.14 73.55 -28.91
CA HIS A 639 3.12 73.85 -30.34
C HIS A 639 1.78 74.37 -30.89
N HIS A 640 0.74 74.48 -30.06
CA HIS A 640 -0.62 74.79 -30.50
C HIS A 640 -1.08 76.25 -30.26
N ALA A 641 -0.22 77.14 -29.73
CA ALA A 641 -0.58 78.54 -29.49
C ALA A 641 -0.35 79.44 -30.72
N THR A 642 -1.22 80.43 -30.91
CA THR A 642 -1.10 81.44 -32.00
C THR A 642 0.24 82.18 -31.96
N ASN A 643 0.70 82.54 -30.75
CA ASN A 643 2.02 83.09 -30.51
C ASN A 643 2.79 82.09 -29.65
N GLY A 644 3.82 81.48 -30.23
CA GLY A 644 4.50 80.33 -29.65
C GLY A 644 6.00 80.35 -29.90
N TRP A 645 6.69 79.43 -29.23
CA TRP A 645 8.12 79.28 -29.35
C TRP A 645 8.55 77.83 -29.18
N GLN A 646 9.71 77.48 -29.74
CA GLN A 646 10.38 76.21 -29.52
C GLN A 646 11.87 76.44 -29.34
N ARG A 647 12.45 75.85 -28.29
CA ARG A 647 13.90 75.76 -28.12
C ARG A 647 14.38 74.38 -28.56
N LEU A 648 15.28 74.34 -29.53
CA LEU A 648 15.94 73.12 -29.99
C LEU A 648 17.05 72.68 -29.03
N PRO A 649 17.41 71.37 -29.01
CA PRO A 649 18.49 70.85 -28.16
C PRO A 649 19.85 71.55 -28.33
N ASN A 650 20.12 72.11 -29.52
CA ASN A 650 21.36 72.87 -29.80
C ASN A 650 21.33 74.32 -29.27
N GLY A 651 20.24 74.72 -28.62
CA GLY A 651 20.03 76.03 -28.01
C GLY A 651 19.25 77.03 -28.88
N LEU A 652 19.06 76.76 -30.17
CA LEU A 652 18.28 77.64 -31.06
C LEU A 652 16.84 77.80 -30.57
N ILE A 653 16.34 79.02 -30.59
CA ILE A 653 14.96 79.39 -30.29
C ILE A 653 14.32 79.86 -31.59
N PHE A 654 13.20 79.25 -31.95
CA PHE A 654 12.26 79.78 -32.93
C PHE A 654 11.08 80.40 -32.19
N GLN A 655 10.62 81.55 -32.63
CA GLN A 655 9.38 82.16 -32.14
C GLN A 655 8.52 82.56 -33.33
N TRP A 656 7.22 82.31 -33.21
CA TRP A 656 6.22 82.71 -34.20
C TRP A 656 5.09 83.44 -33.51
N GLY A 657 4.37 84.27 -34.26
CA GLY A 657 3.16 84.88 -33.74
C GLY A 657 2.39 85.67 -34.78
N ARG A 658 1.15 86.00 -34.43
CA ARG A 658 0.28 86.93 -35.11
C ARG A 658 -0.04 88.09 -34.18
N TYR A 659 -0.18 89.28 -34.75
CA TYR A 659 -0.52 90.49 -34.03
C TYR A 659 -1.48 91.35 -34.84
N ASP A 660 -2.67 91.59 -34.29
CA ASP A 660 -3.66 92.50 -34.87
C ASP A 660 -3.44 93.91 -34.27
N ALA A 661 -2.76 94.79 -35.00
CA ALA A 661 -2.34 96.12 -34.57
C ALA A 661 -3.32 97.21 -35.04
N THR A 662 -4.24 97.64 -34.17
CA THR A 662 -5.15 98.76 -34.52
C THR A 662 -4.48 100.14 -34.42
N ASN A 663 -3.42 100.32 -33.61
CA ASN A 663 -2.59 101.56 -33.56
C ASN A 663 -1.17 101.39 -32.95
N ALA A 664 -0.81 100.21 -32.42
CA ALA A 664 0.49 99.96 -31.80
C ALA A 664 1.46 99.27 -32.78
N ARG A 665 2.72 99.72 -32.82
CA ARG A 665 3.72 99.23 -33.79
C ARG A 665 4.68 98.18 -33.23
N THR A 666 4.52 97.78 -31.96
CA THR A 666 5.48 96.95 -31.21
C THR A 666 4.94 95.53 -30.99
N PHE A 667 5.74 94.51 -31.32
CA PHE A 667 5.49 93.12 -30.93
C PHE A 667 6.49 92.66 -29.88
N ASN A 668 5.98 92.08 -28.80
CA ASN A 668 6.81 91.42 -27.78
C ASN A 668 6.89 89.93 -28.09
N PHE A 669 8.11 89.38 -28.12
CA PHE A 669 8.28 87.95 -28.30
C PHE A 669 7.67 87.17 -27.12
N PRO A 670 7.09 85.97 -27.35
CA PRO A 670 6.61 85.09 -26.29
C PRO A 670 7.60 84.88 -25.14
N ILE A 671 8.89 84.76 -25.46
CA ILE A 671 9.99 84.78 -24.52
C ILE A 671 11.11 85.70 -25.00
N ALA A 672 11.92 86.22 -24.07
CA ALA A 672 13.13 86.94 -24.45
C ALA A 672 14.11 86.00 -25.14
N PHE A 673 14.63 86.42 -26.30
CA PHE A 673 15.82 85.79 -26.86
C PHE A 673 17.04 86.09 -25.97
N THR A 674 18.08 85.26 -26.08
CA THR A 674 19.36 85.46 -25.37
C THR A 674 20.09 86.76 -25.77
N GLY A 675 19.67 87.38 -26.87
CA GLY A 675 20.18 88.62 -27.44
C GLY A 675 19.31 89.03 -28.64
N THR A 676 19.73 90.03 -29.40
CA THR A 676 18.97 90.51 -30.58
C THR A 676 18.82 89.41 -31.63
N PRO A 677 17.61 89.05 -32.11
CA PRO A 677 17.42 87.95 -33.07
C PRO A 677 18.28 88.06 -34.32
N TYR A 678 18.68 86.91 -34.89
CA TYR A 678 19.43 86.90 -36.15
C TYR A 678 18.58 87.41 -37.31
N VAL A 679 17.30 87.03 -37.32
CA VAL A 679 16.32 87.56 -38.25
C VAL A 679 14.96 87.63 -37.57
N VAL A 680 14.22 88.67 -37.91
CA VAL A 680 12.78 88.77 -37.69
C VAL A 680 12.15 89.08 -39.03
N GLN A 681 11.34 88.15 -39.51
CA GLN A 681 10.56 88.34 -40.71
C GLN A 681 9.12 88.60 -40.32
N CYS A 682 8.56 89.68 -40.86
CA CYS A 682 7.16 90.01 -40.70
C CYS A 682 6.50 90.04 -42.07
N THR A 683 5.27 89.56 -42.12
CA THR A 683 4.44 89.58 -43.31
C THR A 683 3.08 90.13 -42.93
N ASP A 684 2.58 91.05 -43.76
CA ASP A 684 1.24 91.58 -43.64
C ASP A 684 0.24 90.42 -43.66
N TYR A 685 -0.74 90.48 -42.77
CA TYR A 685 -1.71 89.41 -42.62
C TYR A 685 -3.06 89.89 -43.12
N ASN A 686 -3.37 89.51 -44.36
CA ASN A 686 -4.65 89.79 -45.00
C ASN A 686 -5.11 88.56 -45.81
N ASP A 687 -6.01 87.79 -45.21
CA ASP A 687 -6.51 86.53 -45.79
C ASP A 687 -7.35 86.73 -47.07
N ASN A 688 -7.73 87.98 -47.40
CA ASN A 688 -8.56 88.32 -48.57
C ASN A 688 -7.79 88.98 -49.73
N GLY A 689 -6.47 89.21 -49.59
CA GLY A 689 -5.57 89.58 -50.69
C GLY A 689 -5.74 90.99 -51.34
N SER A 690 -6.54 91.90 -50.76
CA SER A 690 -6.73 93.26 -51.29
C SER A 690 -6.18 94.31 -50.32
N GLN A 691 -5.27 95.18 -50.79
CA GLN A 691 -4.40 96.10 -50.01
C GLN A 691 -3.32 95.37 -49.20
N VAL A 692 -2.19 95.08 -49.85
CA VAL A 692 -0.98 94.53 -49.22
C VAL A 692 0.01 95.66 -49.01
N ASN A 693 0.47 95.85 -47.78
CA ASN A 693 1.45 96.89 -47.49
C ASN A 693 2.86 96.31 -47.33
N ALA A 694 3.86 97.01 -47.87
CA ALA A 694 5.26 96.71 -47.58
C ALA A 694 5.57 97.09 -46.13
N LEU A 695 5.91 96.11 -45.31
CA LEU A 695 6.30 96.30 -43.92
C LEU A 695 7.73 95.83 -43.66
N THR A 696 8.41 96.57 -42.80
CA THR A 696 9.78 96.28 -42.40
C THR A 696 9.91 96.40 -40.88
N THR A 697 10.87 95.67 -40.31
CA THR A 697 11.11 95.66 -38.87
C THR A 697 12.13 96.73 -38.49
N THR A 698 11.89 97.38 -37.35
CA THR A 698 12.79 98.37 -36.74
C THR A 698 12.84 98.15 -35.22
N GLY A 699 13.71 98.87 -34.51
CA GLY A 699 13.74 98.84 -33.04
C GLY A 699 13.96 97.45 -32.45
N LEU A 700 14.64 96.55 -33.18
CA LEU A 700 14.80 95.15 -32.80
C LEU A 700 15.69 95.02 -31.54
N THR A 701 15.12 94.40 -30.51
CA THR A 701 15.79 94.02 -29.26
C THR A 701 15.59 92.52 -29.01
N ASN A 702 16.10 92.00 -27.89
CA ASN A 702 15.91 90.59 -27.55
C ASN A 702 14.50 90.27 -27.02
N THR A 703 13.70 91.27 -26.64
CA THR A 703 12.34 91.07 -26.10
C THR A 703 11.24 91.54 -27.04
N LYS A 704 11.56 92.43 -27.98
CA LYS A 704 10.57 93.05 -28.86
C LYS A 704 11.18 93.60 -30.14
N PHE A 705 10.31 93.92 -31.09
CA PHE A 705 10.64 94.73 -32.26
C PHE A 705 9.43 95.59 -32.64
N ASP A 706 9.68 96.59 -33.48
CA ASP A 706 8.66 97.46 -34.04
C ASP A 706 8.50 97.21 -35.56
N VAL A 707 7.35 97.55 -36.12
CA VAL A 707 7.08 97.47 -37.56
C VAL A 707 6.81 98.87 -38.14
N ILE A 708 7.39 99.14 -39.30
CA ILE A 708 7.12 100.33 -40.12
C ILE A 708 6.39 99.92 -41.38
N VAL A 709 5.32 100.63 -41.72
CA VAL A 709 4.51 100.46 -42.93
C VAL A 709 4.09 101.83 -43.49
N GLN A 710 3.93 101.97 -44.81
CA GLN A 710 3.31 103.15 -45.42
C GLN A 710 1.77 103.03 -45.36
N GLY A 711 1.15 103.32 -44.21
CA GLY A 711 -0.31 103.26 -44.03
C GLY A 711 -0.74 102.75 -42.65
N ALA A 712 -1.98 102.27 -42.54
CA ALA A 712 -2.46 101.55 -41.37
C ALA A 712 -1.94 100.09 -41.37
N ILE A 713 -1.50 99.58 -40.23
CA ILE A 713 -0.82 98.27 -40.11
C ILE A 713 -1.81 97.09 -40.20
N GLY A 714 -3.04 97.23 -39.68
CA GLY A 714 -4.01 96.13 -39.68
C GLY A 714 -3.54 94.97 -38.79
N ALA A 715 -3.03 93.90 -39.40
CA ALA A 715 -2.49 92.74 -38.69
C ALA A 715 -1.23 92.20 -39.40
N PHE A 716 -0.30 91.60 -38.67
CA PHE A 716 0.84 90.91 -39.27
C PHE A 716 1.19 89.62 -38.54
N SER A 717 1.85 88.72 -39.27
CA SER A 717 2.48 87.52 -38.72
C SER A 717 3.99 87.68 -38.68
N MET A 718 4.64 87.05 -37.72
CA MET A 718 6.07 87.13 -37.52
C MET A 718 6.70 85.76 -37.31
N PHE A 719 7.95 85.65 -37.72
CA PHE A 719 8.85 84.57 -37.35
C PHE A 719 10.22 85.14 -36.99
N ALA A 720 10.76 84.69 -35.86
CA ALA A 720 12.06 85.11 -35.38
C ALA A 720 12.90 83.92 -34.94
N ILE A 721 14.21 84.04 -35.15
CA ILE A 721 15.18 83.00 -34.76
C ILE A 721 16.42 83.60 -34.11
N ARG A 722 16.88 82.96 -33.04
CA ARG A 722 18.21 83.18 -32.46
C ARG A 722 18.69 81.94 -31.74
N ARG A 723 19.99 81.85 -31.49
CA ARG A 723 20.55 80.93 -30.49
C ARG A 723 20.48 81.48 -29.09
#